data_AF-A0A1I2J216-F1
#
_entry.id   AF-A0A1I2J216-F1
#
_cell.length_a   1.000
_cell.length_b   1.000
_cell.length_c   1.000
_cell.angle_alpha   90.00
_cell.angle_beta   90.00
_cell.angle_gamma   90.00
#
_symmetry.space_group_name_H-M   'P 1'
#
loop_
_entity.id
_entity.type
_entity.pdbx_description
1 polymer ?
#
loop_
_entity_poly.entity_id
_entity_poly.type
_entity_poly.pdbx_seq_one_letter_code
_entity_poly.pdbx_strand_id
1 'polypeptide(L)'
;MARSVYVAGLGPSVGKGTVALGIVELLSRQVAKVAVFRPLVAGAGPDPLITVLRERYPGPVGVEESSGVTVAEASALVADGRREELVGRIVERYREVERRSSAVVVIGSDFSDKPEEGREELPRELAFNARLATEFGSVVIPVVSGEGRSAESLAAATRSAYHSLVDLGATVAAVIANRVPQGISMSRPEGLPVPFWAVPEVAAIAAPTVGEVSAALGATVLSGSAGALERDVLDYVVGAGQVPTVLGALTDGALLITAGDRADLLVAASAAHAAGNVTLAGLVLTLGEPADERAIRVIERLNTGLAMLVTKTDSYHTIAAADRITAQLSTPRKIEAALGVFEENVDTAELSRLLDVARSSRVTPLMFENDLIDKARADRRHLVLPEGTEERILRAAETLLRRGVADLTLLGDPSEINRRAREIGVEIGGAHLVDPATSELREQFAERYAEIRRHRGVTLDLAYDVVRDVNYFGTLMVAAGLADGMVSGATHTTAATIRPAFEIIKTVPGLTVASSVFFMLLADRVLVYGDCAVNPDPDAEQLADIALSSAQTAAAFGIEPRVAMLSYSTGSSGAGADVDKVAAATALVRERRPDLPVEGPIQYDAAIDPAVAAAKLPGSAVAGKATVFVFPDLNTGNNTYKAVQRSANAVAVGPVMQGLRAPVNDLSRGATVKDIVNTVAITAIQAGAQ
;
A
#
# COMPACT_ATOMS: atom_id res chain seq x y z
N MET A 1 -5.14 16.64 -25.52
CA MET A 1 -5.53 17.28 -24.25
C MET A 1 -5.44 16.22 -23.17
N ALA A 2 -5.00 16.60 -21.96
CA ALA A 2 -4.94 15.63 -20.86
C ALA A 2 -6.38 15.35 -20.41
N ARG A 3 -6.66 14.12 -19.98
CA ARG A 3 -7.99 13.83 -19.40
C ARG A 3 -8.08 14.44 -18.02
N SER A 4 -9.22 15.05 -17.69
CA SER A 4 -9.38 15.78 -16.45
C SER A 4 -10.60 15.31 -15.69
N VAL A 5 -10.41 15.01 -14.40
CA VAL A 5 -11.46 14.54 -13.50
C VAL A 5 -11.57 15.53 -12.36
N TYR A 6 -12.76 16.08 -12.17
CA TYR A 6 -13.03 17.08 -11.14
C TYR A 6 -13.79 16.45 -9.97
N VAL A 7 -13.16 16.35 -8.81
CA VAL A 7 -13.77 15.86 -7.58
C VAL A 7 -14.40 17.03 -6.85
N ALA A 8 -15.73 17.16 -6.95
CA ALA A 8 -16.48 18.28 -6.38
C ALA A 8 -17.16 17.90 -5.06
N GLY A 9 -16.91 18.64 -3.99
CA GLY A 9 -17.53 18.41 -2.69
C GLY A 9 -18.84 19.17 -2.56
N LEU A 10 -19.81 18.59 -1.88
CA LEU A 10 -21.12 19.22 -1.61
C LEU A 10 -21.29 19.53 -0.12
N GLY A 11 -20.37 20.34 0.40
CA GLY A 11 -20.31 20.77 1.80
C GLY A 11 -18.94 20.54 2.44
N PRO A 12 -18.74 21.04 3.67
CA PRO A 12 -17.50 20.84 4.42
C PRO A 12 -17.32 19.37 4.81
N SER A 13 -16.07 18.95 4.97
CA SER A 13 -15.68 17.64 5.53
C SER A 13 -16.34 16.40 4.89
N VAL A 14 -16.73 16.50 3.62
CA VAL A 14 -17.27 15.37 2.80
C VAL A 14 -16.24 14.27 2.51
N GLY A 15 -14.99 14.42 2.99
CA GLY A 15 -13.91 13.45 2.78
C GLY A 15 -13.41 13.36 1.33
N LYS A 16 -13.37 14.48 0.59
CA LYS A 16 -12.82 14.54 -0.78
C LYS A 16 -11.42 13.95 -0.89
N GLY A 17 -10.60 14.06 0.16
CA GLY A 17 -9.27 13.50 0.20
C GLY A 17 -9.26 12.01 -0.13
N THR A 18 -10.15 11.22 0.47
CA THR A 18 -10.28 9.78 0.23
C THR A 18 -10.64 9.49 -1.22
N VAL A 19 -11.62 10.20 -1.77
CA VAL A 19 -12.07 10.01 -3.17
C VAL A 19 -11.00 10.45 -4.17
N ALA A 20 -10.37 11.61 -3.95
CA ALA A 20 -9.30 12.11 -4.80
C ALA A 20 -8.09 11.16 -4.77
N LEU A 21 -7.72 10.66 -3.59
CA LEU A 21 -6.66 9.68 -3.42
C LEU A 21 -6.95 8.39 -4.19
N GLY A 22 -8.17 7.86 -4.09
CA GLY A 22 -8.61 6.68 -4.86
C GLY A 22 -8.59 6.90 -6.37
N ILE A 23 -9.00 8.08 -6.85
CA ILE A 23 -8.94 8.41 -8.29
C ILE A 23 -7.50 8.59 -8.77
N VAL A 24 -6.62 9.23 -7.98
CA VAL A 24 -5.20 9.37 -8.34
C VAL A 24 -4.54 7.99 -8.41
N GLU A 25 -4.79 7.12 -7.44
CA GLU A 25 -4.33 5.72 -7.46
C GLU A 25 -4.84 4.99 -8.70
N LEU A 26 -6.13 5.13 -9.03
CA LEU A 26 -6.72 4.51 -10.22
C LEU A 26 -6.04 4.98 -11.52
N LEU A 27 -5.81 6.30 -11.65
CA LEU A 27 -5.20 6.87 -12.85
C LEU A 27 -3.70 6.58 -12.92
N SER A 28 -3.00 6.49 -11.78
CA SER A 28 -1.55 6.20 -11.72
C SER A 28 -1.24 4.80 -12.26
N ARG A 29 -2.20 3.88 -12.17
CA ARG A 29 -2.15 2.53 -12.76
C ARG A 29 -2.24 2.50 -14.28
N GLN A 30 -2.69 3.59 -14.91
CA GLN A 30 -3.09 3.57 -16.33
C GLN A 30 -2.25 4.48 -17.21
N VAL A 31 -1.77 5.60 -16.65
CA VAL A 31 -0.96 6.59 -17.35
C VAL A 31 0.27 7.00 -16.55
N ALA A 32 1.37 7.24 -17.26
CA ALA A 32 2.66 7.55 -16.64
C ALA A 32 2.77 8.97 -16.04
N LYS A 33 1.84 9.89 -16.36
CA LYS A 33 1.92 11.30 -15.96
C LYS A 33 0.60 11.80 -15.38
N VAL A 34 0.30 11.42 -14.15
CA VAL A 34 -0.84 11.96 -13.40
C VAL A 34 -0.40 13.22 -12.67
N ALA A 35 -1.17 14.30 -12.79
CA ALA A 35 -1.02 15.49 -11.97
C ALA A 35 -2.26 15.69 -11.10
N VAL A 36 -2.07 16.39 -10.00
CA VAL A 36 -3.14 16.86 -9.11
C VAL A 36 -3.20 18.37 -9.25
N PHE A 37 -4.40 18.93 -9.23
CA PHE A 37 -4.58 20.38 -9.26
C PHE A 37 -5.66 20.79 -8.26
N ARG A 38 -5.38 21.80 -7.43
CA ARG A 38 -6.38 22.38 -6.53
C ARG A 38 -6.63 23.83 -6.92
N PRO A 39 -7.84 24.19 -7.41
CA PRO A 39 -8.13 25.56 -7.83
C PRO A 39 -7.98 26.60 -6.73
N LEU A 40 -8.30 26.22 -5.49
CA LEU A 40 -8.21 27.07 -4.30
C LEU A 40 -7.45 26.36 -3.17
N VAL A 41 -6.48 27.05 -2.57
CA VAL A 41 -5.70 26.59 -1.41
C VAL A 41 -5.83 27.58 -0.24
N ALA A 42 -5.73 27.09 1.00
CA ALA A 42 -5.95 27.93 2.19
C ALA A 42 -4.92 29.06 2.35
N GLY A 43 -3.67 28.84 1.92
CA GLY A 43 -2.59 29.83 2.00
C GLY A 43 -1.47 29.57 1.01
N ALA A 44 -0.41 30.38 1.06
CA ALA A 44 0.74 30.28 0.17
C ALA A 44 1.71 29.13 0.49
N GLY A 45 1.50 28.43 1.61
CA GLY A 45 2.26 27.23 1.97
C GLY A 45 1.78 25.99 1.20
N PRO A 46 2.54 24.88 1.26
CA PRO A 46 2.17 23.64 0.58
C PRO A 46 0.84 23.11 1.12
N ASP A 47 -0.12 22.86 0.23
CA ASP A 47 -1.41 22.25 0.58
C ASP A 47 -1.17 20.81 1.09
N PRO A 48 -1.68 20.41 2.27
CA PRO A 48 -1.40 19.10 2.85
C PRO A 48 -1.82 17.94 1.94
N LEU A 49 -2.98 18.05 1.28
CA LEU A 49 -3.49 16.99 0.41
C LEU A 49 -2.70 16.88 -0.89
N ILE A 50 -2.33 18.02 -1.51
CA ILE A 50 -1.41 18.01 -2.65
C ILE A 50 -0.08 17.38 -2.26
N THR A 51 0.48 17.77 -1.12
CA THR A 51 1.77 17.27 -0.63
C THR A 51 1.76 15.75 -0.49
N VAL A 52 0.76 15.22 0.21
CA VAL A 52 0.57 13.78 0.39
C VAL A 52 0.44 13.05 -0.94
N LEU A 53 -0.40 13.55 -1.85
CA LEU A 53 -0.59 12.92 -3.15
C LEU A 53 0.68 12.97 -4.01
N ARG A 54 1.49 14.02 -3.87
CA ARG A 54 2.73 14.21 -4.63
C ARG A 54 3.91 13.41 -4.12
N GLU A 55 4.01 13.22 -2.81
CA GLU A 55 5.00 12.35 -2.19
C GLU A 55 4.78 10.89 -2.59
N ARG A 56 3.51 10.46 -2.63
CA ARG A 56 3.14 9.10 -2.99
C ARG A 56 3.14 8.85 -4.50
N TYR A 57 2.64 9.82 -5.28
CA TYR A 57 2.53 9.73 -6.74
C TYR A 57 3.34 10.84 -7.42
N PRO A 58 4.66 10.65 -7.60
CA PRO A 58 5.49 11.61 -8.30
C PRO A 58 5.00 11.82 -9.73
N GLY A 59 4.50 13.02 -10.00
CA GLY A 59 4.02 13.45 -11.30
C GLY A 59 4.91 14.53 -11.94
N PRO A 60 4.50 15.06 -13.10
CA PRO A 60 5.33 15.92 -13.93
C PRO A 60 5.46 17.38 -13.43
N VAL A 61 4.73 17.77 -12.39
CA VAL A 61 4.53 19.16 -11.92
C VAL A 61 4.79 19.27 -10.41
N GLY A 62 5.41 20.33 -9.90
CA GLY A 62 5.70 20.51 -8.47
C GLY A 62 4.47 20.79 -7.59
N VAL A 63 4.64 20.77 -6.25
CA VAL A 63 3.55 21.03 -5.28
C VAL A 63 2.98 22.45 -5.45
N GLU A 64 3.85 23.46 -5.57
CA GLU A 64 3.41 24.86 -5.73
C GLU A 64 2.67 25.10 -7.05
N GLU A 65 3.17 24.50 -8.13
CA GLU A 65 2.58 24.54 -9.47
C GLU A 65 1.23 23.79 -9.57
N SER A 66 0.89 22.96 -8.57
CA SER A 66 -0.35 22.17 -8.52
C SER A 66 -1.53 22.95 -7.92
N SER A 67 -1.42 24.28 -7.78
CA SER A 67 -2.43 25.13 -7.14
C SER A 67 -2.85 26.31 -8.01
N GLY A 68 -4.14 26.69 -7.92
CA GLY A 68 -4.73 27.83 -8.60
C GLY A 68 -4.43 29.13 -7.87
N VAL A 69 -5.27 29.57 -6.95
CA VAL A 69 -5.02 30.78 -6.13
C VAL A 69 -5.31 30.51 -4.66
N THR A 70 -4.89 31.41 -3.77
CA THR A 70 -5.23 31.30 -2.35
C THR A 70 -6.67 31.76 -2.09
N VAL A 71 -7.30 31.24 -1.03
CA VAL A 71 -8.63 31.68 -0.59
C VAL A 71 -8.65 33.19 -0.32
N ALA A 72 -7.58 33.75 0.25
CA ALA A 72 -7.48 35.20 0.49
C ALA A 72 -7.51 36.02 -0.81
N GLU A 73 -6.77 35.59 -1.84
CA GLU A 73 -6.78 36.24 -3.16
C GLU A 73 -8.15 36.10 -3.85
N ALA A 74 -8.75 34.90 -3.78
CA ALA A 74 -10.07 34.65 -4.34
C ALA A 74 -11.13 35.55 -3.69
N SER A 75 -11.14 35.64 -2.36
CA SER A 75 -12.06 36.50 -1.60
C SER A 75 -11.89 37.98 -1.95
N ALA A 76 -10.64 38.46 -2.10
CA ALA A 76 -10.38 39.84 -2.51
C ALA A 76 -10.93 40.14 -3.92
N LEU A 77 -10.65 39.26 -4.90
CA LEU A 77 -11.15 39.43 -6.27
C LEU A 77 -12.68 39.34 -6.34
N VAL A 78 -13.31 38.49 -5.54
CA VAL A 78 -14.77 38.38 -5.46
C VAL A 78 -15.39 39.61 -4.83
N ALA A 79 -14.80 40.16 -3.76
CA ALA A 79 -15.27 41.38 -3.11
C ALA A 79 -15.23 42.59 -4.06
N ASP A 80 -14.24 42.65 -4.95
CA ASP A 80 -14.10 43.67 -6.00
C ASP A 80 -14.97 43.41 -7.24
N GLY A 81 -15.78 42.35 -7.27
CA GLY A 81 -16.59 41.97 -8.43
C GLY A 81 -15.81 41.38 -9.61
N ARG A 82 -14.52 41.07 -9.44
CA ARG A 82 -13.58 40.60 -10.47
C ARG A 82 -13.57 39.07 -10.60
N ARG A 83 -14.76 38.44 -10.69
CA ARG A 83 -14.91 36.97 -10.78
C ARG A 83 -14.33 36.37 -12.05
N GLU A 84 -14.46 37.07 -13.18
CA GLU A 84 -13.90 36.63 -14.46
C GLU A 84 -12.38 36.54 -14.42
N GLU A 85 -11.74 37.49 -13.74
CA GLU A 85 -10.29 37.47 -13.54
C GLU A 85 -9.86 36.31 -12.64
N LEU A 86 -10.61 36.04 -11.57
CA LEU A 86 -10.36 34.88 -10.70
C LEU A 86 -10.39 33.56 -11.51
N VAL A 87 -11.45 33.35 -12.30
CA VAL A 87 -11.57 32.16 -13.15
C VAL A 87 -10.43 32.10 -14.18
N GLY A 88 -10.12 33.22 -14.84
CA GLY A 88 -9.03 33.32 -15.81
C GLY A 88 -7.67 32.91 -15.25
N ARG A 89 -7.30 33.41 -14.06
CA ARG A 89 -6.04 33.07 -13.38
C ARG A 89 -5.94 31.58 -13.05
N ILE A 90 -7.04 31.00 -12.55
CA ILE A 90 -7.10 29.58 -12.22
C ILE A 90 -6.97 28.72 -13.48
N VAL A 91 -7.67 29.07 -14.57
CA VAL A 91 -7.62 28.36 -15.85
C VAL A 91 -6.22 28.42 -16.46
N GLU A 92 -5.56 29.57 -16.42
CA GLU A 92 -4.19 29.72 -16.94
C GLU A 92 -3.21 28.76 -16.24
N ARG A 93 -3.21 28.74 -14.90
CA ARG A 93 -2.39 27.81 -14.11
C ARG A 93 -2.76 26.35 -14.38
N TYR A 94 -4.04 26.03 -14.46
CA TYR A 94 -4.49 24.68 -14.79
C TYR A 94 -3.96 24.21 -16.16
N ARG A 95 -3.99 25.07 -17.19
CA ARG A 95 -3.50 24.72 -18.54
C ARG A 95 -1.99 24.46 -18.56
N GLU A 96 -1.20 25.07 -17.68
CA GLU A 96 0.22 24.74 -17.51
C GLU A 96 0.43 23.31 -17.01
N VAL A 97 -0.37 22.91 -16.02
CA VAL A 97 -0.37 21.54 -15.47
C VAL A 97 -0.85 20.55 -16.52
N GLU A 98 -1.93 20.86 -17.23
CA GLU A 98 -2.52 20.01 -18.27
C GLU A 98 -1.51 19.69 -19.38
N ARG A 99 -0.77 20.69 -19.88
CA ARG A 99 0.21 20.50 -20.97
C ARG A 99 1.32 19.50 -20.64
N ARG A 100 1.64 19.33 -19.35
CA ARG A 100 2.72 18.45 -18.88
C ARG A 100 2.22 17.06 -18.48
N SER A 101 0.91 16.84 -18.51
CA SER A 101 0.26 15.68 -17.88
C SER A 101 -0.50 14.84 -18.90
N SER A 102 -0.68 13.56 -18.60
CA SER A 102 -1.56 12.66 -19.35
C SER A 102 -2.97 12.65 -18.76
N ALA A 103 -3.07 12.78 -17.44
CA ALA A 103 -4.32 12.99 -16.72
C ALA A 103 -4.14 14.00 -15.58
N VAL A 104 -5.20 14.73 -15.23
CA VAL A 104 -5.23 15.68 -14.12
C VAL A 104 -6.42 15.36 -13.22
N VAL A 105 -6.16 15.14 -11.92
CA VAL A 105 -7.20 15.08 -10.89
C VAL A 105 -7.33 16.45 -10.26
N VAL A 106 -8.46 17.09 -10.50
CA VAL A 106 -8.80 18.38 -9.94
C VAL A 106 -9.57 18.18 -8.64
N ILE A 107 -9.05 18.71 -7.54
CA ILE A 107 -9.70 18.66 -6.23
C ILE A 107 -10.45 19.97 -6.04
N GLY A 108 -11.78 19.90 -6.09
CA GLY A 108 -12.66 21.06 -5.95
C GLY A 108 -12.51 21.74 -4.59
N SER A 109 -12.89 23.01 -4.55
CA SER A 109 -12.80 23.80 -3.32
C SER A 109 -13.86 23.37 -2.31
N ASP A 110 -13.44 23.34 -1.05
CA ASP A 110 -14.30 23.52 0.13
C ASP A 110 -14.31 25.01 0.39
N PHE A 111 -15.35 25.71 -0.02
CA PHE A 111 -15.53 27.07 0.48
C PHE A 111 -16.46 26.95 1.70
N SER A 112 -16.42 27.95 2.57
CA SER A 112 -16.91 27.92 3.95
C SER A 112 -16.00 27.17 4.94
N ASP A 113 -15.11 27.94 5.56
CA ASP A 113 -14.89 27.84 7.00
C ASP A 113 -15.34 29.17 7.60
N LYS A 114 -16.35 29.08 8.47
CA LYS A 114 -17.09 30.13 9.21
C LYS A 114 -18.38 30.64 8.56
N PRO A 115 -19.55 30.32 9.15
CA PRO A 115 -20.67 31.24 9.13
C PRO A 115 -20.29 32.41 10.05
N GLU A 116 -19.76 33.50 9.48
CA GLU A 116 -20.14 34.79 10.06
C GLU A 116 -21.65 34.92 9.84
N GLU A 117 -22.36 35.21 10.93
CA GLU A 117 -23.82 35.19 11.05
C GLU A 117 -24.58 35.57 9.76
N GLY A 118 -25.35 34.61 9.21
CA GLY A 118 -26.53 34.93 8.40
C GLY A 118 -26.44 34.83 6.86
N ARG A 119 -25.53 34.06 6.26
CA ARG A 119 -25.60 33.77 4.80
C ARG A 119 -25.43 32.27 4.50
N GLU A 120 -26.51 31.63 4.06
CA GLU A 120 -26.46 30.30 3.42
C GLU A 120 -25.77 30.45 2.04
N GLU A 121 -24.52 29.97 1.89
CA GLU A 121 -23.69 30.16 0.67
C GLU A 121 -23.55 28.92 -0.23
N LEU A 122 -24.20 27.80 0.08
CA LEU A 122 -24.21 26.56 -0.72
C LEU A 122 -24.45 26.75 -2.24
N PRO A 123 -25.34 27.65 -2.73
CA PRO A 123 -25.60 27.81 -4.16
C PRO A 123 -24.43 28.42 -4.96
N ARG A 124 -23.48 29.12 -4.34
CA ARG A 124 -22.40 29.83 -5.05
C ARG A 124 -21.17 28.96 -5.31
N GLU A 125 -20.85 28.06 -4.38
CA GLU A 125 -19.66 27.22 -4.46
C GLU A 125 -19.82 26.11 -5.49
N LEU A 126 -20.99 25.47 -5.49
CA LEU A 126 -21.30 24.43 -6.46
C LEU A 126 -21.29 25.00 -7.89
N ALA A 127 -21.85 26.20 -8.08
CA ALA A 127 -21.78 26.92 -9.34
C ALA A 127 -20.34 27.26 -9.76
N PHE A 128 -19.48 27.62 -8.80
CA PHE A 128 -18.07 27.89 -9.05
C PHE A 128 -17.29 26.63 -9.46
N ASN A 129 -17.44 25.53 -8.71
CA ASN A 129 -16.84 24.24 -9.03
C ASN A 129 -17.31 23.72 -10.40
N ALA A 130 -18.61 23.79 -10.68
CA ALA A 130 -19.20 23.41 -11.97
C ALA A 130 -18.62 24.25 -13.12
N ARG A 131 -18.54 25.58 -12.93
CA ARG A 131 -17.96 26.48 -13.92
C ARG A 131 -16.51 26.12 -14.22
N LEU A 132 -15.67 25.93 -13.20
CA LEU A 132 -14.27 25.55 -13.40
C LEU A 132 -14.13 24.20 -14.11
N ALA A 133 -14.93 23.20 -13.73
CA ALA A 133 -14.94 21.91 -14.42
C ALA A 133 -15.25 22.06 -15.92
N THR A 134 -16.23 22.90 -16.27
CA THR A 134 -16.56 23.19 -17.68
C THR A 134 -15.40 23.89 -18.40
N GLU A 135 -14.77 24.91 -17.81
CA GLU A 135 -13.62 25.61 -18.41
C GLU A 135 -12.38 24.69 -18.59
N PHE A 136 -12.22 23.71 -17.70
CA PHE A 136 -11.16 22.72 -17.78
C PHE A 136 -11.48 21.59 -18.78
N GLY A 137 -12.74 21.43 -19.18
CA GLY A 137 -13.22 20.29 -19.95
C GLY A 137 -13.22 18.99 -19.15
N SER A 138 -13.39 19.07 -17.83
CA SER A 138 -13.36 17.93 -16.92
C SER A 138 -14.71 17.24 -16.84
N VAL A 139 -14.70 15.92 -16.67
CA VAL A 139 -15.85 15.21 -16.11
C VAL A 139 -15.87 15.40 -14.59
N VAL A 140 -17.06 15.43 -13.98
CA VAL A 140 -17.25 15.73 -12.55
C VAL A 140 -17.69 14.48 -11.81
N ILE A 141 -17.08 14.28 -10.64
CA ILE A 141 -17.49 13.29 -9.64
C ILE A 141 -17.90 14.07 -8.38
N PRO A 142 -19.20 14.35 -8.17
CA PRO A 142 -19.70 14.86 -6.91
C PRO A 142 -19.48 13.87 -5.76
N VAL A 143 -19.01 14.40 -4.64
CA VAL A 143 -18.85 13.72 -3.36
C VAL A 143 -19.86 14.28 -2.36
N VAL A 144 -20.76 13.40 -1.90
CA VAL A 144 -21.84 13.73 -0.94
C VAL A 144 -21.50 13.11 0.42
N SER A 145 -21.58 13.88 1.51
CA SER A 145 -21.42 13.31 2.85
C SER A 145 -22.63 12.50 3.27
N GLY A 146 -22.41 11.28 3.75
CA GLY A 146 -23.39 10.43 4.42
C GLY A 146 -23.45 10.64 5.93
N GLU A 147 -22.52 11.39 6.51
CA GLU A 147 -22.36 11.56 7.96
C GLU A 147 -23.67 12.05 8.61
N GLY A 148 -24.15 11.31 9.60
CA GLY A 148 -25.38 11.64 10.33
C GLY A 148 -26.68 11.57 9.51
N ARG A 149 -26.66 11.00 8.28
CA ARG A 149 -27.84 10.93 7.41
C ARG A 149 -28.48 9.55 7.39
N SER A 150 -29.81 9.52 7.20
CA SER A 150 -30.54 8.31 6.84
C SER A 150 -30.36 7.95 5.37
N ALA A 151 -30.64 6.69 5.00
CA ALA A 151 -30.57 6.23 3.61
C ALA A 151 -31.44 7.07 2.66
N GLU A 152 -32.66 7.42 3.07
CA GLU A 152 -33.58 8.24 2.27
C GLU A 152 -33.04 9.66 2.05
N SER A 153 -32.52 10.29 3.11
CA SER A 153 -31.93 11.63 3.05
C SER A 153 -30.68 11.65 2.16
N LEU A 154 -29.85 10.63 2.27
CA LEU A 154 -28.65 10.48 1.44
C LEU A 154 -29.01 10.28 -0.03
N ALA A 155 -29.97 9.40 -0.34
CA ALA A 155 -30.45 9.18 -1.71
C ALA A 155 -31.02 10.46 -2.34
N ALA A 156 -31.77 11.26 -1.57
CA ALA A 156 -32.27 12.56 -2.03
C ALA A 156 -31.13 13.55 -2.28
N ALA A 157 -30.14 13.61 -1.40
CA ALA A 157 -28.96 14.47 -1.57
C ALA A 157 -28.12 14.07 -2.79
N THR A 158 -27.94 12.77 -3.05
CA THR A 158 -27.25 12.24 -4.24
C THR A 158 -27.96 12.63 -5.54
N ARG A 159 -29.29 12.55 -5.60
CA ARG A 159 -30.05 13.02 -6.77
C ARG A 159 -29.94 14.52 -6.96
N SER A 160 -30.09 15.28 -5.86
CA SER A 160 -29.97 16.74 -5.88
C SER A 160 -28.60 17.19 -6.36
N ALA A 161 -27.54 16.54 -5.87
CA ALA A 161 -26.15 16.73 -6.30
C ALA A 161 -25.98 16.59 -7.83
N TYR A 162 -26.49 15.47 -8.37
CA TYR A 162 -26.42 15.19 -9.79
C TYR A 162 -27.16 16.24 -10.61
N HIS A 163 -28.45 16.49 -10.32
CA HIS A 163 -29.26 17.43 -11.09
C HIS A 163 -28.70 18.85 -11.01
N SER A 164 -28.27 19.30 -9.83
CA SER A 164 -27.69 20.64 -9.66
C SER A 164 -26.45 20.84 -10.53
N LEU A 165 -25.55 19.86 -10.60
CA LEU A 165 -24.36 19.95 -11.44
C LEU A 165 -24.68 19.90 -12.94
N VAL A 166 -25.65 19.06 -13.34
CA VAL A 166 -26.10 18.98 -14.74
C VAL A 166 -26.81 20.26 -15.18
N ASP A 167 -27.65 20.84 -14.33
CA ASP A 167 -28.33 22.12 -14.57
C ASP A 167 -27.33 23.29 -14.70
N LEU A 168 -26.17 23.17 -14.02
CA LEU A 168 -25.04 24.09 -14.14
C LEU A 168 -24.13 23.78 -15.35
N GLY A 169 -24.48 22.82 -16.20
CA GLY A 169 -23.78 22.46 -17.43
C GLY A 169 -22.56 21.56 -17.25
N ALA A 170 -22.36 20.96 -16.07
CA ALA A 170 -21.26 20.03 -15.84
C ALA A 170 -21.57 18.62 -16.38
N THR A 171 -20.54 17.93 -16.88
CA THR A 171 -20.66 16.52 -17.28
C THR A 171 -20.37 15.62 -16.10
N VAL A 172 -21.41 15.07 -15.46
CA VAL A 172 -21.25 14.19 -14.30
C VAL A 172 -20.99 12.74 -14.74
N ALA A 173 -19.87 12.15 -14.31
CA ALA A 173 -19.51 10.77 -14.66
C ALA A 173 -20.07 9.73 -13.69
N ALA A 174 -20.06 10.03 -12.40
CA ALA A 174 -20.57 9.18 -11.32
C ALA A 174 -20.84 10.02 -10.06
N VAL A 175 -21.58 9.49 -9.10
CA VAL A 175 -21.77 10.13 -7.77
C VAL A 175 -21.22 9.21 -6.67
N ILE A 176 -20.40 9.76 -5.79
CA ILE A 176 -19.87 9.02 -4.64
C ILE A 176 -20.46 9.60 -3.36
N ALA A 177 -21.20 8.79 -2.61
CA ALA A 177 -21.49 9.09 -1.21
C ALA A 177 -20.32 8.61 -0.35
N ASN A 178 -19.78 9.46 0.51
CA ASN A 178 -18.65 9.14 1.37
C ASN A 178 -19.01 9.39 2.83
N ARG A 179 -18.28 8.75 3.76
CA ARG A 179 -18.59 8.77 5.20
C ARG A 179 -20.02 8.28 5.48
N VAL A 180 -20.44 7.21 4.81
CA VAL A 180 -21.75 6.60 5.04
C VAL A 180 -21.75 5.85 6.38
N PRO A 181 -22.67 6.11 7.32
CA PRO A 181 -22.73 5.42 8.60
C PRO A 181 -22.76 3.90 8.43
N GLN A 182 -22.02 3.19 9.29
CA GLN A 182 -21.98 1.74 9.25
C GLN A 182 -23.39 1.14 9.46
N GLY A 183 -23.74 0.13 8.65
CA GLY A 183 -25.06 -0.50 8.65
C GLY A 183 -26.05 0.07 7.62
N ILE A 184 -25.73 1.19 6.97
CA ILE A 184 -26.50 1.70 5.83
C ILE A 184 -25.93 1.10 4.54
N SER A 185 -26.63 0.09 3.98
CA SER A 185 -26.37 -0.39 2.62
C SER A 185 -27.27 0.35 1.65
N MET A 186 -26.69 0.98 0.62
CA MET A 186 -27.45 1.67 -0.42
C MET A 186 -27.08 1.17 -1.80
N SER A 187 -28.09 0.83 -2.59
CA SER A 187 -27.98 0.69 -4.03
C SER A 187 -28.09 2.05 -4.72
N ARG A 188 -27.85 2.08 -6.03
CA ARG A 188 -28.03 3.27 -6.85
C ARG A 188 -29.45 3.84 -6.64
N PRO A 189 -29.61 5.10 -6.20
CA PRO A 189 -30.91 5.73 -6.05
C PRO A 189 -31.74 5.68 -7.33
N GLU A 190 -33.03 5.36 -7.21
CA GLU A 190 -33.95 5.40 -8.35
C GLU A 190 -33.96 6.81 -8.97
N GLY A 191 -33.89 6.87 -10.31
CA GLY A 191 -33.83 8.12 -11.06
C GLY A 191 -32.41 8.71 -11.24
N LEU A 192 -31.37 8.11 -10.66
CA LEU A 192 -29.99 8.54 -10.92
C LEU A 192 -29.45 7.86 -12.21
N PRO A 193 -29.10 8.63 -13.26
CA PRO A 193 -28.74 8.05 -14.56
C PRO A 193 -27.26 7.65 -14.69
N VAL A 194 -26.45 7.91 -13.65
CA VAL A 194 -25.02 7.59 -13.61
C VAL A 194 -24.72 6.55 -12.52
N PRO A 195 -23.55 5.87 -12.57
CA PRO A 195 -23.11 4.99 -11.49
C PRO A 195 -23.04 5.70 -10.14
N PHE A 196 -23.26 4.92 -9.09
CA PHE A 196 -23.29 5.37 -7.71
C PHE A 196 -22.54 4.40 -6.83
N TRP A 197 -21.67 4.94 -5.97
CA TRP A 197 -20.95 4.17 -4.96
C TRP A 197 -21.07 4.83 -3.60
N ALA A 198 -21.20 4.01 -2.56
CA ALA A 198 -21.32 4.43 -1.17
C ALA A 198 -20.10 3.92 -0.39
N VAL A 199 -19.22 4.84 0.01
CA VAL A 199 -18.02 4.56 0.79
C VAL A 199 -18.36 4.77 2.28
N PRO A 200 -18.23 3.73 3.13
CA PRO A 200 -18.57 3.82 4.53
C PRO A 200 -17.61 4.72 5.31
N GLU A 201 -18.09 5.22 6.44
CA GLU A 201 -17.24 5.89 7.42
C GLU A 201 -16.34 4.89 8.15
N VAL A 202 -15.05 5.21 8.19
CA VAL A 202 -14.02 4.42 8.88
C VAL A 202 -13.41 5.29 9.96
N ALA A 203 -13.55 4.86 11.22
CA ALA A 203 -13.10 5.62 12.38
C ALA A 203 -11.60 5.98 12.29
N ALA A 204 -10.75 5.05 11.84
CA ALA A 204 -9.31 5.31 11.68
C ALA A 204 -8.98 6.43 10.66
N ILE A 205 -9.85 6.68 9.68
CA ILE A 205 -9.66 7.78 8.71
C ILE A 205 -10.18 9.10 9.28
N ALA A 206 -11.34 9.04 9.96
CA ALA A 206 -12.03 10.22 10.51
C ALA A 206 -11.40 10.75 11.81
N ALA A 207 -10.77 9.88 12.60
CA ALA A 207 -10.12 10.21 13.85
C ALA A 207 -8.85 11.05 13.62
N PRO A 208 -8.58 12.09 14.42
CA PRO A 208 -7.32 12.81 14.36
C PRO A 208 -6.17 11.97 14.91
N THR A 209 -4.94 12.24 14.49
CA THR A 209 -3.75 11.63 15.12
C THR A 209 -3.37 12.38 16.41
N VAL A 210 -2.60 11.73 17.28
CA VAL A 210 -2.04 12.39 18.47
C VAL A 210 -1.20 13.62 18.08
N GLY A 211 -0.47 13.56 16.96
CA GLY A 211 0.27 14.69 16.41
C GLY A 211 -0.63 15.85 15.97
N GLU A 212 -1.75 15.56 15.30
CA GLU A 212 -2.76 16.56 14.93
C GLU A 212 -3.38 17.20 16.18
N VAL A 213 -3.68 16.41 17.21
CA VAL A 213 -4.13 16.91 18.51
C VAL A 213 -3.07 17.81 19.17
N SER A 214 -1.79 17.38 19.19
CA SER A 214 -0.71 18.17 19.74
C SER A 214 -0.58 19.53 19.05
N ALA A 215 -0.66 19.57 17.72
CA ALA A 215 -0.56 20.79 16.94
C ALA A 215 -1.74 21.74 17.21
N ALA A 216 -2.97 21.20 17.22
CA ALA A 216 -4.18 21.98 17.47
C ALA A 216 -4.22 22.59 18.88
N LEU A 217 -3.70 21.87 19.88
CA LEU A 217 -3.63 22.32 21.26
C LEU A 217 -2.42 23.24 21.53
N GLY A 218 -1.47 23.37 20.59
CA GLY A 218 -0.18 24.01 20.85
C GLY A 218 0.58 23.33 21.99
N ALA A 219 0.45 22.00 22.10
CA ALA A 219 0.97 21.22 23.20
C ALA A 219 2.48 20.94 23.05
N THR A 220 3.16 20.83 24.19
CA THR A 220 4.55 20.38 24.27
C THR A 220 4.60 18.86 24.39
N VAL A 221 5.33 18.18 23.52
CA VAL A 221 5.57 16.72 23.62
C VAL A 221 6.64 16.46 24.68
N LEU A 222 6.29 15.80 25.78
CA LEU A 222 7.22 15.41 26.84
C LEU A 222 7.94 14.09 26.52
N SER A 223 7.22 13.13 25.96
CA SER A 223 7.73 11.81 25.59
C SER A 223 6.91 11.20 24.46
N GLY A 224 7.44 10.16 23.82
CA GLY A 224 6.82 9.47 22.68
C GLY A 224 7.74 9.45 21.45
N SER A 225 7.68 8.35 20.70
CA SER A 225 8.34 8.25 19.39
C SER A 225 7.53 8.97 18.31
N ALA A 226 8.09 9.11 17.10
CA ALA A 226 7.33 9.59 15.94
C ALA A 226 6.08 8.73 15.69
N GLY A 227 6.20 7.40 15.78
CA GLY A 227 5.06 6.49 15.65
C GLY A 227 3.99 6.66 16.74
N ALA A 228 4.37 7.12 17.93
CA ALA A 228 3.40 7.42 18.99
C ALA A 228 2.51 8.62 18.63
N LEU A 229 3.04 9.60 17.90
CA LEU A 229 2.28 10.75 17.40
C LEU A 229 1.38 10.39 16.22
N GLU A 230 1.69 9.29 15.52
CA GLU A 230 0.90 8.80 14.38
C GLU A 230 -0.33 7.96 14.78
N ARG A 231 -0.49 7.61 16.07
CA ARG A 231 -1.65 6.86 16.55
C ARG A 231 -2.94 7.67 16.38
N ASP A 232 -4.01 7.00 15.94
CA ASP A 232 -5.33 7.60 15.83
C ASP A 232 -6.00 7.71 17.20
N VAL A 233 -6.64 8.86 17.44
CA VAL A 233 -7.41 9.15 18.65
C VAL A 233 -8.87 8.81 18.37
N LEU A 234 -9.28 7.62 18.77
CA LEU A 234 -10.64 7.10 18.52
C LEU A 234 -11.65 7.56 19.58
N ASP A 235 -11.17 7.94 20.77
CA ASP A 235 -11.99 8.37 21.90
C ASP A 235 -11.21 9.33 22.81
N TYR A 236 -11.92 10.11 23.61
CA TYR A 236 -11.35 11.03 24.59
C TYR A 236 -11.87 10.68 25.99
N VAL A 237 -10.96 10.36 26.91
CA VAL A 237 -11.32 10.06 28.30
C VAL A 237 -10.79 11.15 29.22
N VAL A 238 -11.66 11.72 30.05
CA VAL A 238 -11.28 12.77 31.01
C VAL A 238 -11.03 12.16 32.38
N GLY A 239 -9.77 12.19 32.82
CA GLY A 239 -9.31 11.67 34.09
C GLY A 239 -9.64 12.56 35.29
N ALA A 240 -10.91 12.72 35.62
CA ALA A 240 -11.33 13.48 36.82
C ALA A 240 -11.57 12.60 38.06
N GLY A 241 -11.87 11.31 37.88
CA GLY A 241 -12.20 10.37 38.96
C GLY A 241 -10.99 9.71 39.63
N GLN A 242 -11.26 8.73 40.50
CA GLN A 242 -10.23 7.85 41.08
C GLN A 242 -9.77 6.78 40.08
N VAL A 243 -8.60 6.17 40.32
CA VAL A 243 -8.01 5.15 39.44
C VAL A 243 -9.01 4.06 38.99
N PRO A 244 -9.81 3.41 39.85
CA PRO A 244 -10.73 2.37 39.40
C PRO A 244 -11.79 2.86 38.42
N THR A 245 -12.29 4.09 38.63
CA THR A 245 -13.30 4.72 37.75
C THR A 245 -12.70 5.03 36.38
N VAL A 246 -11.50 5.60 36.35
CA VAL A 246 -10.84 5.96 35.10
C VAL A 246 -10.46 4.70 34.32
N LEU A 247 -9.86 3.70 34.99
CA LEU A 247 -9.52 2.43 34.33
C LEU A 247 -10.73 1.71 33.73
N GLY A 248 -11.89 1.77 34.40
CA GLY A 248 -13.14 1.20 33.87
C GLY A 248 -13.74 1.99 32.70
N ALA A 249 -13.27 3.21 32.45
CA ALA A 249 -13.70 4.07 31.35
C ALA A 249 -12.72 4.11 30.17
N LEU A 250 -11.52 3.55 30.30
CA LEU A 250 -10.54 3.51 29.21
C LEU A 250 -11.02 2.57 28.10
N THR A 251 -10.94 3.05 26.87
CA THR A 251 -11.25 2.33 25.64
C THR A 251 -10.01 2.25 24.74
N ASP A 252 -10.00 1.29 23.81
CA ASP A 252 -8.93 1.21 22.82
C ASP A 252 -8.95 2.45 21.90
N GLY A 253 -7.77 3.01 21.64
CA GLY A 253 -7.60 4.27 20.92
C GLY A 253 -7.91 5.52 21.74
N ALA A 254 -8.20 5.40 23.05
CA ALA A 254 -8.49 6.57 23.88
C ALA A 254 -7.25 7.46 24.10
N LEU A 255 -7.47 8.77 24.04
CA LEU A 255 -6.56 9.79 24.54
C LEU A 255 -6.99 10.22 25.95
N LEU A 256 -6.18 9.89 26.96
CA LEU A 256 -6.49 10.26 28.34
C LEU A 256 -6.08 11.71 28.60
N ILE A 257 -7.06 12.56 28.94
CA ILE A 257 -6.87 13.97 29.31
C ILE A 257 -7.00 14.11 30.82
N THR A 258 -5.96 14.55 31.51
CA THR A 258 -5.95 14.71 32.96
C THR A 258 -5.06 15.88 33.39
N ALA A 259 -5.26 16.42 34.59
CA ALA A 259 -4.33 17.39 35.17
C ALA A 259 -2.95 16.74 35.43
N GLY A 260 -1.88 17.52 35.28
CA GLY A 260 -0.50 17.04 35.41
C GLY A 260 -0.15 16.50 36.80
N ASP A 261 -0.85 16.97 37.84
CA ASP A 261 -0.72 16.54 39.23
C ASP A 261 -1.33 15.15 39.52
N ARG A 262 -2.09 14.57 38.58
CA ARG A 262 -2.71 13.23 38.68
C ARG A 262 -1.75 12.09 38.33
N ALA A 263 -0.63 12.03 39.04
CA ALA A 263 0.39 10.99 38.88
C ALA A 263 -0.17 9.56 39.03
N ASP A 264 -1.18 9.38 39.89
CA ASP A 264 -1.88 8.12 40.09
C ASP A 264 -2.55 7.61 38.80
N LEU A 265 -3.24 8.49 38.07
CA LEU A 265 -3.92 8.15 36.82
C LEU A 265 -2.92 7.89 35.69
N LEU A 266 -1.87 8.72 35.59
CA LEU A 266 -0.85 8.56 34.55
C LEU A 266 -0.14 7.21 34.65
N VAL A 267 0.25 6.80 35.87
CA VAL A 267 0.89 5.51 36.11
C VAL A 267 -0.11 4.36 35.88
N ALA A 268 -1.34 4.47 36.38
CA ALA A 268 -2.34 3.42 36.22
C ALA A 268 -2.72 3.19 34.75
N ALA A 269 -2.96 4.25 33.98
CA ALA A 269 -3.29 4.17 32.56
C ALA A 269 -2.11 3.61 31.74
N SER A 270 -0.89 4.06 32.04
CA SER A 270 0.33 3.53 31.40
C SER A 270 0.56 2.05 31.72
N ALA A 271 0.29 1.62 32.96
CA ALA A 271 0.40 0.22 33.36
C ALA A 271 -0.67 -0.65 32.69
N ALA A 272 -1.92 -0.17 32.60
CA ALA A 272 -2.99 -0.86 31.89
C ALA A 272 -2.65 -1.03 30.40
N HIS A 273 -2.03 -0.01 29.79
CA HIS A 273 -1.53 -0.09 28.43
C HIS A 273 -0.40 -1.10 28.25
N ALA A 274 0.62 -1.04 29.10
CA ALA A 274 1.77 -1.94 29.05
C ALA A 274 1.33 -3.41 29.23
N ALA A 275 0.39 -3.66 30.14
CA ALA A 275 -0.19 -4.98 30.39
C ALA A 275 -1.05 -5.51 29.22
N GLY A 276 -1.44 -4.66 28.27
CA GLY A 276 -2.32 -5.02 27.16
C GLY A 276 -3.79 -5.12 27.55
N ASN A 277 -4.20 -4.53 28.68
CA ASN A 277 -5.61 -4.45 29.08
C ASN A 277 -6.39 -3.44 28.23
N VAL A 278 -5.70 -2.43 27.70
CA VAL A 278 -6.23 -1.38 26.81
C VAL A 278 -5.12 -0.83 25.93
N THR A 279 -5.41 -0.40 24.72
CA THR A 279 -4.43 0.20 23.80
C THR A 279 -4.69 1.70 23.63
N LEU A 280 -4.11 2.53 24.51
CA LEU A 280 -4.30 3.99 24.45
C LEU A 280 -3.59 4.63 23.25
N ALA A 281 -4.15 5.73 22.75
CA ALA A 281 -3.50 6.57 21.75
C ALA A 281 -2.36 7.41 22.38
N GLY A 282 -2.61 7.99 23.55
CA GLY A 282 -1.65 8.83 24.27
C GLY A 282 -2.22 9.45 25.54
N LEU A 283 -1.45 10.38 26.12
CA LEU A 283 -1.77 11.08 27.36
C LEU A 283 -1.66 12.60 27.13
N VAL A 284 -2.61 13.38 27.65
CA VAL A 284 -2.61 14.85 27.64
C VAL A 284 -2.71 15.38 29.07
N LEU A 285 -1.72 16.16 29.46
CA LEU A 285 -1.60 16.82 30.75
C LEU A 285 -2.05 18.27 30.60
N THR A 286 -3.08 18.65 31.36
CA THR A 286 -3.70 19.98 31.31
C THR A 286 -3.08 20.93 32.33
N LEU A 287 -3.47 22.21 32.26
CA LEU A 287 -3.05 23.30 33.18
C LEU A 287 -1.56 23.71 33.08
N GLY A 288 -0.84 23.21 32.08
CA GLY A 288 0.57 23.53 31.86
C GLY A 288 1.52 22.94 32.91
N GLU A 289 1.02 22.05 33.77
CA GLU A 289 1.80 21.40 34.81
C GLU A 289 2.39 20.07 34.28
N PRO A 290 3.72 19.88 34.35
CA PRO A 290 4.31 18.58 34.05
C PRO A 290 4.01 17.58 35.18
N ALA A 291 4.01 16.29 34.85
CA ALA A 291 3.88 15.24 35.84
C ALA A 291 5.08 15.18 36.81
N ASP A 292 4.86 14.62 38.00
CA ASP A 292 5.93 14.35 38.97
C ASP A 292 7.03 13.48 38.33
N GLU A 293 8.29 13.90 38.44
CA GLU A 293 9.43 13.21 37.84
C GLU A 293 9.56 11.74 38.27
N ARG A 294 9.11 11.38 39.47
CA ARG A 294 9.12 9.99 39.96
C ARG A 294 8.10 9.15 39.19
N ALA A 295 6.93 9.72 38.88
CA ALA A 295 5.91 9.06 38.07
C ALA A 295 6.38 8.90 36.62
N ILE A 296 7.00 9.93 36.04
CA ILE A 296 7.59 9.87 34.69
C ILE A 296 8.61 8.73 34.60
N ARG A 297 9.53 8.63 35.56
CA ARG A 297 10.53 7.53 35.60
C ARG A 297 9.90 6.14 35.67
N VAL A 298 8.75 5.98 36.32
CA VAL A 298 8.01 4.70 36.35
C VAL A 298 7.42 4.43 34.97
N ILE A 299 6.76 5.42 34.36
CA ILE A 299 6.13 5.29 33.05
C ILE A 299 7.17 4.96 31.95
N GLU A 300 8.32 5.63 31.97
CA GLU A 300 9.43 5.35 31.03
C GLU A 300 9.92 3.91 31.13
N ARG A 301 9.98 3.35 32.35
CA ARG A 301 10.38 1.94 32.58
C ARG A 301 9.34 0.92 32.15
N LEU A 302 8.09 1.32 31.98
CA LEU A 302 7.05 0.46 31.40
C LEU A 302 7.21 0.30 29.89
N ASN A 303 8.08 1.10 29.24
CA ASN A 303 8.34 1.06 27.81
C ASN A 303 7.06 1.10 26.96
N THR A 304 6.10 1.93 27.35
CA THR A 304 4.75 1.97 26.75
C THR A 304 4.75 2.51 25.33
N GLY A 305 5.76 3.31 24.95
CA GLY A 305 5.78 4.01 23.68
C GLY A 305 4.61 4.99 23.50
N LEU A 306 3.91 5.39 24.57
CA LEU A 306 2.84 6.37 24.52
C LEU A 306 3.42 7.78 24.37
N ALA A 307 2.73 8.62 23.60
CA ALA A 307 3.03 10.04 23.57
C ALA A 307 2.40 10.73 24.78
N MET A 308 3.17 11.61 25.42
CA MET A 308 2.72 12.42 26.55
C MET A 308 2.81 13.90 26.18
N LEU A 309 1.66 14.57 26.14
CA LEU A 309 1.52 15.96 25.71
C LEU A 309 1.19 16.85 26.91
N VAL A 310 1.70 18.07 26.94
CA VAL A 310 1.32 19.09 27.94
C VAL A 310 0.70 20.29 27.25
N THR A 311 -0.51 20.67 27.67
CA THR A 311 -1.20 21.88 27.22
C THR A 311 -1.50 22.80 28.40
N LYS A 312 -1.54 24.11 28.14
CA LYS A 312 -1.87 25.14 29.14
C LYS A 312 -3.36 25.25 29.45
N THR A 313 -4.21 24.68 28.60
CA THR A 313 -5.67 24.71 28.75
C THR A 313 -6.14 23.76 29.85
N ASP A 314 -7.31 24.03 30.45
CA ASP A 314 -7.99 23.07 31.32
C ASP A 314 -8.62 21.91 30.52
N SER A 315 -9.12 20.87 31.20
CA SER A 315 -9.69 19.70 30.54
C SER A 315 -10.86 20.03 29.61
N TYR A 316 -11.74 20.96 30.00
CA TYR A 316 -12.91 21.33 29.20
C TYR A 316 -12.51 21.99 27.88
N HIS A 317 -11.66 23.02 27.94
CA HIS A 317 -11.18 23.73 26.76
C HIS A 317 -10.30 22.83 25.88
N THR A 318 -9.56 21.89 26.48
CA THR A 318 -8.77 20.90 25.75
C THR A 318 -9.65 20.00 24.89
N ILE A 319 -10.73 19.46 25.46
CA ILE A 319 -11.67 18.61 24.72
C ILE A 319 -12.41 19.42 23.65
N ALA A 320 -12.89 20.61 24.00
CA ALA A 320 -13.60 21.48 23.05
C ALA A 320 -12.73 21.90 21.86
N ALA A 321 -11.42 22.01 22.05
CA ALA A 321 -10.46 22.25 20.97
C ALA A 321 -10.17 20.97 20.17
N ALA A 322 -10.02 19.83 20.85
CA ALA A 322 -9.76 18.54 20.22
C ALA A 322 -10.93 18.06 19.33
N ASP A 323 -12.17 18.27 19.77
CA ASP A 323 -13.40 17.92 19.05
C ASP A 323 -13.60 18.71 17.74
N ARG A 324 -12.89 19.83 17.58
CA ARG A 324 -12.92 20.66 16.36
C ARG A 324 -11.88 20.25 15.32
N ILE A 325 -11.05 19.26 15.61
CA ILE A 325 -9.97 18.87 14.70
C ILE A 325 -10.56 18.10 13.53
N THR A 326 -10.30 18.59 12.31
CA THR A 326 -10.57 17.80 11.10
C THR A 326 -9.34 16.96 10.78
N ALA A 327 -9.51 15.64 10.82
CA ALA A 327 -8.46 14.69 10.48
C ALA A 327 -7.94 14.90 9.06
N GLN A 328 -6.62 14.82 8.89
CA GLN A 328 -5.98 14.87 7.57
C GLN A 328 -5.49 13.47 7.18
N LEU A 329 -5.30 13.24 5.88
CA LEU A 329 -4.62 12.04 5.35
C LEU A 329 -3.11 12.20 5.51
N SER A 330 -2.65 12.49 6.73
CA SER A 330 -1.29 12.91 7.06
C SER A 330 -0.33 11.74 7.29
N THR A 331 -0.84 10.54 7.56
CA THR A 331 -0.02 9.36 7.85
C THR A 331 -0.16 8.29 6.77
N PRO A 332 0.90 7.48 6.53
CA PRO A 332 0.82 6.33 5.63
C PRO A 332 -0.36 5.42 5.99
N ARG A 333 -0.59 5.19 7.28
CA ARG A 333 -1.67 4.35 7.82
C ARG A 333 -3.07 4.80 7.36
N LYS A 334 -3.37 6.09 7.49
CA LYS A 334 -4.64 6.67 7.05
C LYS A 334 -4.80 6.61 5.53
N ILE A 335 -3.70 6.83 4.79
CA ILE A 335 -3.68 6.74 3.34
C ILE A 335 -4.02 5.31 2.89
N GLU A 336 -3.41 4.29 3.49
CA GLU A 336 -3.72 2.89 3.16
C GLU A 336 -5.16 2.51 3.52
N ALA A 337 -5.67 2.96 4.68
CA ALA A 337 -7.07 2.74 5.04
C ALA A 337 -8.05 3.42 4.06
N ALA A 338 -7.74 4.65 3.63
CA ALA A 338 -8.52 5.40 2.65
C ALA A 338 -8.54 4.74 1.28
N LEU A 339 -7.40 4.21 0.81
CA LEU A 339 -7.34 3.42 -0.42
C LEU A 339 -8.10 2.11 -0.28
N GLY A 340 -7.91 1.39 0.83
CA GLY A 340 -8.58 0.12 1.11
C GLY A 340 -10.10 0.23 1.03
N VAL A 341 -10.68 1.20 1.74
CA VAL A 341 -12.14 1.42 1.76
C VAL A 341 -12.67 1.93 0.42
N PHE A 342 -11.92 2.77 -0.29
CA PHE A 342 -12.31 3.26 -1.61
C PHE A 342 -12.40 2.10 -2.61
N GLU A 343 -11.34 1.32 -2.73
CA GLU A 343 -11.26 0.16 -3.63
C GLU A 343 -12.25 -0.97 -3.27
N GLU A 344 -12.72 -1.04 -2.01
CA GLU A 344 -13.72 -2.03 -1.58
C GLU A 344 -15.13 -1.67 -2.03
N ASN A 345 -15.42 -0.37 -2.06
CA ASN A 345 -16.79 0.13 -2.21
C ASN A 345 -17.02 0.82 -3.56
N VAL A 346 -15.97 1.07 -4.34
CA VAL A 346 -16.02 1.69 -5.66
C VAL A 346 -15.57 0.67 -6.71
N ASP A 347 -16.41 0.43 -7.72
CA ASP A 347 -16.02 -0.38 -8.88
C ASP A 347 -14.98 0.40 -9.71
N THR A 348 -13.70 0.12 -9.44
CA THR A 348 -12.57 0.78 -10.07
C THR A 348 -12.47 0.47 -11.56
N ALA A 349 -12.97 -0.68 -12.02
CA ALA A 349 -12.98 -1.07 -13.42
C ALA A 349 -14.07 -0.34 -14.21
N GLU A 350 -15.27 -0.18 -13.64
CA GLU A 350 -16.31 0.68 -14.20
C GLU A 350 -15.88 2.15 -14.18
N LEU A 351 -15.37 2.66 -13.04
CA LEU A 351 -14.89 4.03 -12.94
C LEU A 351 -13.79 4.32 -13.97
N SER A 352 -12.83 3.41 -14.15
CA SER A 352 -11.80 3.55 -15.17
C SER A 352 -12.38 3.68 -16.59
N ARG A 353 -13.39 2.88 -16.94
CA ARG A 353 -14.05 2.94 -18.25
C ARG A 353 -14.77 4.28 -18.46
N LEU A 354 -15.42 4.81 -17.41
CA LEU A 354 -16.06 6.13 -17.46
C LEU A 354 -15.04 7.27 -17.64
N LEU A 355 -13.83 7.10 -17.08
CA LEU A 355 -12.72 8.04 -17.24
C LEU A 355 -11.96 7.82 -18.58
N ASP A 356 -12.37 6.83 -19.37
CA ASP A 356 -11.94 6.48 -20.74
C ASP A 356 -10.42 6.31 -20.93
N VAL A 357 -9.63 6.07 -19.88
CA VAL A 357 -8.16 6.12 -19.97
C VAL A 357 -7.60 5.02 -20.89
N ALA A 358 -6.99 5.41 -22.02
CA ALA A 358 -6.29 4.45 -22.87
C ALA A 358 -5.05 3.96 -22.11
N ARG A 359 -4.91 2.65 -21.92
CA ARG A 359 -3.75 2.06 -21.22
C ARG A 359 -2.46 2.44 -21.94
N SER A 360 -1.51 2.97 -21.19
CA SER A 360 -0.14 3.19 -21.68
C SER A 360 0.49 1.86 -22.11
N SER A 361 1.21 1.85 -23.25
CA SER A 361 2.04 0.71 -23.65
C SER A 361 3.32 0.57 -22.81
N ARG A 362 3.65 1.60 -22.03
CA ARG A 362 4.74 1.60 -21.04
C ARG A 362 4.19 1.26 -19.67
N VAL A 363 4.91 0.41 -18.94
CA VAL A 363 4.59 0.03 -17.56
C VAL A 363 5.64 0.66 -16.66
N THR A 364 5.22 1.60 -15.81
CA THR A 364 6.11 2.21 -14.81
C THR A 364 6.20 1.30 -13.57
N PRO A 365 7.20 1.51 -12.68
CA PRO A 365 7.31 0.74 -11.45
C PRO A 365 6.04 0.82 -10.60
N LEU A 366 5.47 2.01 -10.45
CA LEU A 366 4.24 2.24 -9.69
C LEU A 366 3.02 1.54 -10.33
N MET A 367 2.89 1.58 -11.65
CA MET A 367 1.81 0.86 -12.35
C MET A 367 1.88 -0.64 -12.07
N PHE A 368 3.09 -1.21 -12.10
CA PHE A 368 3.31 -2.62 -11.83
C PHE A 368 3.00 -2.97 -10.37
N GLU A 369 3.54 -2.21 -9.41
CA GLU A 369 3.30 -2.45 -7.98
C GLU A 369 1.82 -2.37 -7.62
N ASN A 370 1.09 -1.40 -8.18
CA ASN A 370 -0.34 -1.29 -7.94
C ASN A 370 -1.15 -2.43 -8.59
N ASP A 371 -0.77 -2.90 -9.79
CA ASP A 371 -1.37 -4.07 -10.44
C ASP A 371 -1.17 -5.36 -9.62
N LEU A 372 -0.03 -5.51 -8.93
CA LEU A 372 0.19 -6.61 -8.00
C LEU A 372 -0.82 -6.59 -6.86
N ILE A 373 -1.04 -5.43 -6.25
CA ILE A 373 -1.98 -5.30 -5.13
C ILE A 373 -3.41 -5.59 -5.58
N ASP A 374 -3.81 -5.08 -6.74
CA ASP A 374 -5.16 -5.31 -7.29
C ASP A 374 -5.41 -6.80 -7.56
N LYS A 375 -4.46 -7.48 -8.19
CA LYS A 375 -4.57 -8.92 -8.48
C LYS A 375 -4.62 -9.76 -7.21
N ALA A 376 -3.76 -9.46 -6.23
CA ALA A 376 -3.75 -10.16 -4.96
C ALA A 376 -5.05 -9.95 -4.17
N ARG A 377 -5.61 -8.74 -4.21
CA ARG A 377 -6.87 -8.40 -3.57
C ARG A 377 -8.08 -9.07 -4.24
N ALA A 378 -8.10 -9.14 -5.57
CA ALA A 378 -9.19 -9.74 -6.33
C ALA A 378 -9.38 -11.23 -6.02
N ASP A 379 -8.30 -11.91 -5.65
CA ASP A 379 -8.28 -13.32 -5.22
C ASP A 379 -7.52 -13.44 -3.90
N ARG A 380 -8.13 -12.93 -2.83
CA ARG A 380 -7.53 -12.84 -1.50
C ARG A 380 -7.12 -14.23 -0.99
N ARG A 381 -5.81 -14.41 -0.78
CA ARG A 381 -5.20 -15.65 -0.26
C ARG A 381 -4.76 -15.53 1.19
N HIS A 382 -4.59 -16.68 1.85
CA HIS A 382 -4.10 -16.78 3.21
C HIS A 382 -2.60 -17.05 3.26
N LEU A 383 -1.82 -16.13 3.81
CA LEU A 383 -0.35 -16.19 3.83
C LEU A 383 0.21 -16.23 5.26
N VAL A 384 1.29 -16.99 5.44
CA VAL A 384 2.01 -17.10 6.72
C VAL A 384 3.27 -16.24 6.69
N LEU A 385 3.47 -15.44 7.73
CA LEU A 385 4.64 -14.61 7.98
C LEU A 385 5.36 -15.12 9.25
N PRO A 386 6.44 -15.92 9.12
CA PRO A 386 7.09 -16.57 10.25
C PRO A 386 7.77 -15.63 11.26
N GLU A 387 8.06 -14.39 10.87
CA GLU A 387 8.88 -13.44 11.62
C GLU A 387 8.01 -12.43 12.38
N GLY A 388 7.02 -12.93 13.14
CA GLY A 388 5.92 -12.12 13.68
C GLY A 388 6.30 -11.05 14.72
N THR A 389 7.52 -11.05 15.25
CA THR A 389 8.01 -10.03 16.20
C THR A 389 8.88 -8.95 15.56
N GLU A 390 9.10 -9.03 14.24
CA GLU A 390 9.96 -8.13 13.48
C GLU A 390 9.17 -6.88 13.05
N GLU A 391 9.75 -5.68 13.26
CA GLU A 391 9.05 -4.41 13.07
C GLU A 391 8.55 -4.18 11.62
N ARG A 392 9.37 -4.49 10.61
CA ARG A 392 9.01 -4.28 9.20
C ARG A 392 7.92 -5.26 8.78
N ILE A 393 7.95 -6.50 9.28
CA ILE A 393 6.88 -7.50 9.08
C ILE A 393 5.57 -7.00 9.69
N LEU A 394 5.60 -6.48 10.93
CA LEU A 394 4.42 -5.93 11.58
C LEU A 394 3.83 -4.73 10.82
N ARG A 395 4.67 -3.78 10.40
CA ARG A 395 4.24 -2.63 9.60
C ARG A 395 3.67 -3.04 8.23
N ALA A 396 4.28 -4.03 7.58
CA ALA A 396 3.77 -4.58 6.33
C ALA A 396 2.43 -5.28 6.54
N ALA A 397 2.29 -6.07 7.62
CA ALA A 397 1.05 -6.76 7.96
C ALA A 397 -0.11 -5.77 8.15
N GLU A 398 0.09 -4.66 8.86
CA GLU A 398 -0.93 -3.60 8.98
C GLU A 398 -1.33 -3.04 7.61
N THR A 399 -0.37 -2.76 6.74
CA THR A 399 -0.65 -2.26 5.38
C THR A 399 -1.48 -3.26 4.57
N LEU A 400 -1.08 -4.54 4.58
CA LEU A 400 -1.74 -5.62 3.86
C LEU A 400 -3.16 -5.87 4.37
N LEU A 401 -3.36 -5.85 5.68
CA LEU A 401 -4.69 -6.00 6.30
C LEU A 401 -5.61 -4.83 5.98
N ARG A 402 -5.11 -3.58 6.07
CA ARG A 402 -5.91 -2.37 5.78
C ARG A 402 -6.32 -2.27 4.32
N ARG A 403 -5.45 -2.69 3.40
CA ARG A 403 -5.76 -2.75 1.96
C ARG A 403 -6.54 -3.99 1.56
N GLY A 404 -6.77 -4.94 2.48
CA GLY A 404 -7.50 -6.19 2.18
C GLY A 404 -6.78 -7.09 1.19
N VAL A 405 -5.44 -7.09 1.17
CA VAL A 405 -4.62 -7.80 0.17
C VAL A 405 -4.58 -9.30 0.41
N ALA A 406 -4.50 -9.72 1.68
CA ALA A 406 -4.36 -11.12 2.07
C ALA A 406 -4.91 -11.34 3.49
N ASP A 407 -5.33 -12.57 3.79
CA ASP A 407 -5.44 -13.07 5.16
C ASP A 407 -4.04 -13.41 5.67
N LEU A 408 -3.73 -13.08 6.93
CA LEU A 408 -2.39 -13.25 7.47
C LEU A 408 -2.38 -14.11 8.72
N THR A 409 -1.40 -15.02 8.81
CA THR A 409 -0.96 -15.63 10.07
C THR A 409 0.44 -15.16 10.41
N LEU A 410 0.63 -14.57 11.59
CA LEU A 410 1.94 -14.26 12.15
C LEU A 410 2.37 -15.37 13.10
N LEU A 411 3.60 -15.87 12.95
CA LEU A 411 4.14 -16.89 13.86
C LEU A 411 4.99 -16.28 14.98
N GLY A 412 4.84 -16.83 16.18
CA GLY A 412 5.57 -16.44 17.39
C GLY A 412 4.65 -16.35 18.60
N ASP A 413 5.21 -16.01 19.75
CA ASP A 413 4.45 -15.82 21.00
C ASP A 413 3.44 -14.65 20.83
N PRO A 414 2.11 -14.90 20.90
CA PRO A 414 1.11 -13.85 20.73
C PRO A 414 1.27 -12.69 21.72
N SER A 415 1.75 -12.94 22.94
CA SER A 415 1.95 -11.88 23.93
C SER A 415 3.06 -10.93 23.53
N GLU A 416 4.17 -11.47 23.02
CA GLU A 416 5.33 -10.70 22.54
C GLU A 416 5.02 -9.97 21.23
N ILE A 417 4.33 -10.62 20.29
CA ILE A 417 3.89 -9.99 19.04
C ILE A 417 3.00 -8.78 19.33
N ASN A 418 1.98 -8.94 20.19
CA ASN A 418 1.09 -7.85 20.57
C ASN A 418 1.81 -6.74 21.34
N ARG A 419 2.74 -7.09 22.23
CA ARG A 419 3.58 -6.12 22.93
C ARG A 419 4.40 -5.29 21.94
N ARG A 420 5.08 -5.94 20.99
CA ARG A 420 5.86 -5.25 19.95
C ARG A 420 5.00 -4.36 19.08
N ALA A 421 3.85 -4.84 18.61
CA ALA A 421 2.91 -4.04 17.82
C ALA A 421 2.47 -2.77 18.56
N ARG A 422 2.16 -2.87 19.86
CA ARG A 422 1.85 -1.70 20.70
C ARG A 422 3.03 -0.75 20.82
N GLU A 423 4.24 -1.23 21.11
CA GLU A 423 5.44 -0.41 21.26
C GLU A 423 5.72 0.46 20.01
N ILE A 424 5.51 -0.10 18.81
CA ILE A 424 5.76 0.60 17.54
C ILE A 424 4.53 1.33 16.98
N GLY A 425 3.36 1.20 17.61
CA GLY A 425 2.11 1.87 17.22
C GLY A 425 1.38 1.26 16.02
N VAL A 426 1.50 -0.05 15.81
CA VAL A 426 0.93 -0.77 14.65
C VAL A 426 -0.26 -1.62 15.08
N GLU A 427 -1.32 -1.65 14.26
CA GLU A 427 -2.52 -2.48 14.48
C GLU A 427 -2.51 -3.74 13.60
N ILE A 428 -2.56 -4.90 14.25
CA ILE A 428 -2.51 -6.23 13.60
C ILE A 428 -3.71 -7.11 13.95
N GLY A 429 -4.79 -6.54 14.48
CA GLY A 429 -5.95 -7.31 14.99
C GLY A 429 -6.67 -8.18 13.95
N GLY A 430 -6.45 -7.92 12.66
CA GLY A 430 -6.96 -8.75 11.56
C GLY A 430 -6.09 -9.98 11.22
N ALA A 431 -4.94 -10.17 11.88
CA ALA A 431 -4.08 -11.33 11.67
C ALA A 431 -4.31 -12.43 12.72
N HIS A 432 -4.16 -13.68 12.32
CA HIS A 432 -4.11 -14.82 13.22
C HIS A 432 -2.72 -14.94 13.84
N LEU A 433 -2.63 -15.11 15.16
CA LEU A 433 -1.36 -15.28 15.87
C LEU A 433 -1.21 -16.74 16.32
N VAL A 434 -0.12 -17.39 15.94
CA VAL A 434 0.14 -18.80 16.30
C VAL A 434 1.55 -18.94 16.85
N ASP A 435 1.69 -19.48 18.05
CA ASP A 435 3.00 -19.87 18.60
C ASP A 435 3.29 -21.34 18.24
N PRO A 436 4.31 -21.62 17.40
CA PRO A 436 4.71 -22.99 17.08
C PRO A 436 5.07 -23.84 18.30
N ALA A 437 5.52 -23.23 19.41
CA ALA A 437 5.95 -23.97 20.58
C ALA A 437 4.77 -24.56 21.37
N THR A 438 3.63 -23.88 21.37
CA THR A 438 2.42 -24.22 22.16
C THR A 438 1.21 -24.60 21.31
N SER A 439 1.32 -24.52 19.98
CA SER A 439 0.23 -24.88 19.06
C SER A 439 -0.14 -26.36 19.13
N GLU A 440 -1.44 -26.64 19.10
CA GLU A 440 -2.00 -28.00 18.99
C GLU A 440 -1.59 -28.70 17.68
N LEU A 441 -1.24 -27.93 16.63
CA LEU A 441 -0.79 -28.47 15.34
C LEU A 441 0.63 -29.05 15.41
N ARG A 442 1.40 -28.76 16.46
CA ARG A 442 2.81 -29.12 16.55
C ARG A 442 3.04 -30.63 16.48
N GLU A 443 2.22 -31.42 17.18
CA GLU A 443 2.34 -32.88 17.19
C GLU A 443 2.04 -33.46 15.80
N GLN A 444 0.93 -33.05 15.18
CA GLN A 444 0.55 -33.45 13.82
C GLN A 444 1.65 -33.09 12.80
N PHE A 445 2.22 -31.90 12.92
CA PHE A 445 3.31 -31.44 12.05
C PHE A 445 4.60 -32.23 12.25
N ALA A 446 4.92 -32.61 13.49
CA ALA A 446 6.07 -33.46 13.79
C ALA A 446 5.93 -34.85 13.16
N GLU A 447 4.75 -35.48 13.29
CA GLU A 447 4.46 -36.77 12.66
C GLU A 447 4.61 -36.70 11.14
N ARG A 448 4.03 -35.66 10.53
CA ARG A 448 4.10 -35.46 9.08
C ARG A 448 5.53 -35.24 8.60
N TYR A 449 6.31 -34.42 9.30
CA TYR A 449 7.70 -34.15 8.94
C TYR A 449 8.59 -35.39 9.12
N ALA A 450 8.40 -36.16 10.20
CA ALA A 450 9.09 -37.44 10.41
C ALA A 450 8.77 -38.44 9.30
N GLU A 451 7.52 -38.50 8.83
CA GLU A 451 7.14 -39.31 7.67
C GLU A 451 7.87 -38.88 6.39
N ILE A 452 7.84 -37.58 6.06
CA ILE A 452 8.49 -37.04 4.86
C ILE A 452 10.00 -37.34 4.86
N ARG A 453 10.63 -37.28 6.04
CA ARG A 453 12.07 -37.41 6.23
C ARG A 453 12.51 -38.77 6.79
N ARG A 454 11.63 -39.77 6.79
CA ARG A 454 11.93 -41.14 7.26
C ARG A 454 13.16 -41.74 6.58
N HIS A 455 13.32 -41.48 5.28
CA HIS A 455 14.47 -41.94 4.49
C HIS A 455 15.83 -41.34 4.92
N ARG A 456 15.81 -40.24 5.70
CA ARG A 456 17.00 -39.62 6.32
C ARG A 456 17.15 -39.98 7.81
N GLY A 457 16.29 -40.85 8.34
CA GLY A 457 16.34 -41.29 9.73
C GLY A 457 15.80 -40.28 10.76
N VAL A 458 14.95 -39.33 10.34
CA VAL A 458 14.31 -38.39 11.27
C VAL A 458 13.29 -39.13 12.14
N THR A 459 13.49 -39.13 13.45
CA THR A 459 12.56 -39.67 14.45
C THR A 459 11.45 -38.67 14.79
N LEU A 460 10.37 -39.12 15.43
CA LEU A 460 9.29 -38.24 15.87
C LEU A 460 9.80 -37.20 16.87
N ASP A 461 10.63 -37.57 17.84
CA ASP A 461 11.20 -36.63 18.82
C ASP A 461 12.03 -35.53 18.15
N LEU A 462 12.89 -35.90 17.19
CA LEU A 462 13.67 -34.93 16.44
C LEU A 462 12.77 -34.02 15.59
N ALA A 463 11.74 -34.61 14.96
CA ALA A 463 10.77 -33.83 14.21
C ALA A 463 10.02 -32.84 15.11
N TYR A 464 9.64 -33.24 16.32
CA TYR A 464 8.94 -32.39 17.29
C TYR A 464 9.75 -31.18 17.73
N ASP A 465 11.07 -31.33 17.82
CA ASP A 465 12.00 -30.21 18.05
C ASP A 465 12.15 -29.32 16.80
N VAL A 466 12.28 -29.91 15.61
CA VAL A 466 12.44 -29.16 14.36
C VAL A 466 11.22 -28.31 14.02
N VAL A 467 10.00 -28.86 14.17
CA VAL A 467 8.78 -28.12 13.82
C VAL A 467 8.46 -26.97 14.77
N ARG A 468 9.21 -26.80 15.86
CA ARG A 468 9.15 -25.59 16.68
C ARG A 468 9.71 -24.37 15.94
N ASP A 469 10.60 -24.58 14.97
CA ASP A 469 11.14 -23.49 14.14
C ASP A 469 10.04 -22.87 13.28
N VAL A 470 9.95 -21.54 13.29
CA VAL A 470 8.88 -20.79 12.61
C VAL A 470 8.85 -21.05 11.10
N ASN A 471 9.99 -21.26 10.44
CA ASN A 471 10.03 -21.52 9.00
C ASN A 471 9.57 -22.95 8.68
N TYR A 472 9.95 -23.94 9.49
CA TYR A 472 9.43 -25.31 9.34
C TYR A 472 7.93 -25.37 9.62
N PHE A 473 7.47 -24.74 10.70
CA PHE A 473 6.06 -24.69 11.07
C PHE A 473 5.23 -24.02 9.97
N GLY A 474 5.64 -22.83 9.50
CA GLY A 474 4.97 -22.12 8.41
C GLY A 474 4.96 -22.91 7.10
N THR A 475 6.06 -23.58 6.76
CA THR A 475 6.11 -24.44 5.57
C THR A 475 5.15 -25.64 5.68
N LEU A 476 5.00 -26.21 6.89
CA LEU A 476 4.05 -27.30 7.13
C LEU A 476 2.60 -26.82 7.10
N MET A 477 2.31 -25.59 7.55
CA MET A 477 1.00 -24.97 7.34
C MET A 477 0.64 -24.91 5.86
N VAL A 478 1.57 -24.44 5.02
CA VAL A 478 1.38 -24.40 3.56
C VAL A 478 1.19 -25.82 2.99
N ALA A 479 2.04 -26.76 3.39
CA ALA A 479 1.95 -28.16 2.93
C ALA A 479 0.65 -28.86 3.34
N ALA A 480 0.04 -28.44 4.45
CA ALA A 480 -1.21 -28.98 4.97
C ALA A 480 -2.46 -28.26 4.42
N GLY A 481 -2.29 -27.21 3.60
CA GLY A 481 -3.40 -26.40 3.09
C GLY A 481 -4.05 -25.51 4.16
N LEU A 482 -3.34 -25.25 5.27
CA LEU A 482 -3.75 -24.30 6.32
C LEU A 482 -3.31 -22.86 6.01
N ALA A 483 -2.55 -22.69 4.93
CA ALA A 483 -2.18 -21.43 4.31
C ALA A 483 -1.88 -21.70 2.83
N ASP A 484 -2.09 -20.71 1.99
CA ASP A 484 -1.83 -20.80 0.55
C ASP A 484 -0.37 -20.51 0.19
N GLY A 485 0.38 -19.84 1.07
CA GLY A 485 1.79 -19.51 0.83
C GLY A 485 2.52 -18.94 2.06
N MET A 486 3.83 -18.79 1.95
CA MET A 486 4.68 -18.28 3.02
C MET A 486 5.69 -17.24 2.52
N VAL A 487 5.92 -16.20 3.32
CA VAL A 487 6.98 -15.20 3.10
C VAL A 487 7.82 -15.04 4.36
N SER A 488 9.14 -15.25 4.25
CA SER A 488 10.11 -15.14 5.37
C SER A 488 11.45 -14.60 4.87
N GLY A 489 12.41 -14.31 5.76
CA GLY A 489 13.79 -13.93 5.39
C GLY A 489 14.21 -12.52 5.82
N ALA A 490 13.31 -11.73 6.43
CA ALA A 490 13.66 -10.40 6.93
C ALA A 490 14.70 -10.45 8.06
N THR A 491 14.75 -11.56 8.81
CA THR A 491 15.74 -11.85 9.87
C THR A 491 16.45 -13.19 9.66
N HIS A 492 15.88 -14.11 8.88
CA HIS A 492 16.49 -15.39 8.57
C HIS A 492 17.50 -15.33 7.40
N THR A 493 18.28 -16.40 7.24
CA THR A 493 19.08 -16.57 6.03
C THR A 493 18.24 -17.20 4.93
N THR A 494 18.51 -16.87 3.67
CA THR A 494 17.87 -17.51 2.50
C THR A 494 17.89 -19.03 2.59
N ALA A 495 18.99 -19.61 3.09
CA ALA A 495 19.10 -21.06 3.29
C ALA A 495 18.15 -21.59 4.38
N ALA A 496 17.86 -20.81 5.43
CA ALA A 496 16.91 -21.18 6.48
C ALA A 496 15.44 -21.08 6.00
N THR A 497 15.11 -20.09 5.16
CA THR A 497 13.78 -19.94 4.55
C THR A 497 13.51 -21.05 3.53
N ILE A 498 14.46 -21.31 2.63
CA ILE A 498 14.23 -22.16 1.44
C ILE A 498 14.43 -23.65 1.75
N ARG A 499 15.28 -24.02 2.70
CA ARG A 499 15.52 -25.43 3.04
C ARG A 499 14.23 -26.19 3.42
N PRO A 500 13.38 -25.69 4.34
CA PRO A 500 12.11 -26.34 4.63
C PRO A 500 11.24 -26.53 3.38
N ALA A 501 11.19 -25.53 2.50
CA ALA A 501 10.43 -25.60 1.25
C ALA A 501 10.93 -26.75 0.36
N PHE A 502 12.24 -26.95 0.21
CA PHE A 502 12.78 -28.09 -0.54
C PHE A 502 12.55 -29.44 0.13
N GLU A 503 12.57 -29.50 1.46
CA GLU A 503 12.38 -30.75 2.18
C GLU A 503 10.91 -31.22 2.20
N ILE A 504 9.97 -30.27 2.30
CA ILE A 504 8.55 -30.52 2.52
C ILE A 504 7.75 -30.31 1.22
N ILE A 505 7.82 -29.11 0.64
CA ILE A 505 7.02 -28.71 -0.55
C ILE A 505 7.58 -29.30 -1.83
N LYS A 506 8.92 -29.31 -2.00
CA LYS A 506 9.65 -29.80 -3.20
C LYS A 506 9.22 -29.12 -4.52
N THR A 507 9.87 -29.50 -5.61
CA THR A 507 9.56 -28.98 -6.95
C THR A 507 8.27 -29.56 -7.52
N VAL A 508 7.67 -28.82 -8.46
CA VAL A 508 6.58 -29.32 -9.30
C VAL A 508 7.05 -30.52 -10.13
N PRO A 509 6.18 -31.51 -10.40
CA PRO A 509 6.54 -32.66 -11.24
C PRO A 509 7.07 -32.22 -12.60
N GLY A 510 8.18 -32.80 -13.03
CA GLY A 510 8.82 -32.49 -14.32
C GLY A 510 9.89 -31.40 -14.26
N LEU A 511 10.04 -30.67 -13.15
CA LEU A 511 11.19 -29.79 -12.91
C LEU A 511 12.19 -30.44 -11.97
N THR A 512 13.47 -30.37 -12.36
CA THR A 512 14.59 -30.88 -11.59
C THR A 512 15.03 -29.91 -10.49
N VAL A 513 14.75 -28.62 -10.66
CA VAL A 513 15.24 -27.55 -9.79
C VAL A 513 14.21 -26.43 -9.61
N ALA A 514 14.17 -25.84 -8.41
CA ALA A 514 13.48 -24.56 -8.18
C ALA A 514 14.48 -23.42 -8.38
N SER A 515 14.00 -22.27 -8.82
CA SER A 515 14.86 -21.11 -9.09
C SER A 515 14.23 -19.83 -8.57
N SER A 516 14.92 -18.70 -8.75
CA SER A 516 14.39 -17.39 -8.40
C SER A 516 14.40 -16.44 -9.59
N VAL A 517 13.47 -15.49 -9.59
CA VAL A 517 13.49 -14.33 -10.49
C VAL A 517 13.41 -13.02 -9.72
N PHE A 518 13.92 -11.96 -10.34
CA PHE A 518 13.65 -10.58 -9.94
C PHE A 518 12.85 -9.88 -11.03
N PHE A 519 11.81 -9.14 -10.64
CA PHE A 519 11.19 -8.15 -11.51
C PHE A 519 12.01 -6.86 -11.44
N MET A 520 12.66 -6.52 -12.56
CA MET A 520 13.43 -5.30 -12.74
C MET A 520 12.52 -4.23 -13.32
N LEU A 521 12.02 -3.35 -12.45
CA LEU A 521 11.14 -2.23 -12.82
C LEU A 521 12.01 -1.05 -13.28
N LEU A 522 12.14 -0.91 -14.60
CA LEU A 522 12.76 0.24 -15.24
C LEU A 522 11.72 1.36 -15.39
N ALA A 523 12.16 2.54 -15.82
CA ALA A 523 11.30 3.72 -15.92
C ALA A 523 10.08 3.53 -16.86
N ASP A 524 10.20 2.67 -17.88
CA ASP A 524 9.21 2.50 -18.94
C ASP A 524 8.78 1.05 -19.22
N ARG A 525 9.38 0.06 -18.53
CA ARG A 525 9.11 -1.37 -18.73
C ARG A 525 9.51 -2.20 -17.52
N VAL A 526 9.00 -3.42 -17.47
CA VAL A 526 9.36 -4.44 -16.48
C VAL A 526 10.05 -5.61 -17.17
N LEU A 527 11.18 -6.03 -16.64
CA LEU A 527 11.93 -7.20 -17.12
C LEU A 527 12.00 -8.27 -16.02
N VAL A 528 12.18 -9.53 -16.39
CA VAL A 528 12.31 -10.67 -15.47
C VAL A 528 13.70 -11.25 -15.58
N TYR A 529 14.46 -11.25 -14.48
CA TYR A 529 15.85 -11.72 -14.42
C TYR A 529 15.92 -13.00 -13.59
N GLY A 530 16.39 -14.12 -14.14
CA GLY A 530 16.54 -15.37 -13.41
C GLY A 530 17.66 -16.26 -13.96
N ASP A 531 18.26 -17.19 -13.24
CA ASP A 531 18.27 -17.26 -11.78
C ASP A 531 19.27 -16.25 -11.20
N CYS A 532 18.96 -15.69 -10.03
CA CYS A 532 19.75 -14.65 -9.39
C CYS A 532 20.03 -14.90 -7.90
N ALA A 533 19.47 -15.97 -7.31
CA ALA A 533 19.62 -16.24 -5.87
C ALA A 533 19.81 -17.71 -5.47
N VAL A 534 19.43 -18.70 -6.30
CA VAL A 534 19.31 -20.09 -5.81
C VAL A 534 20.41 -21.01 -6.34
N ASN A 535 20.58 -21.10 -7.66
CA ASN A 535 21.39 -22.14 -8.31
C ASN A 535 22.77 -21.62 -8.72
N PRO A 536 23.88 -22.03 -8.05
CA PRO A 536 25.21 -21.47 -8.30
C PRO A 536 25.74 -21.66 -9.72
N ASP A 537 25.68 -22.89 -10.23
CA ASP A 537 26.14 -23.28 -11.56
C ASP A 537 25.18 -24.33 -12.14
N PRO A 538 24.04 -23.90 -12.70
CA PRO A 538 23.07 -24.81 -13.28
C PRO A 538 23.62 -25.46 -14.56
N ASP A 539 23.31 -26.74 -14.76
CA ASP A 539 23.57 -27.44 -16.02
C ASP A 539 22.57 -27.04 -17.13
N ALA A 540 22.71 -27.63 -18.33
CA ALA A 540 21.86 -27.27 -19.47
C ALA A 540 20.37 -27.63 -19.26
N GLU A 541 20.06 -28.72 -18.57
CA GLU A 541 18.68 -29.13 -18.28
C GLU A 541 18.06 -28.23 -17.20
N GLN A 542 18.82 -27.93 -16.16
CA GLN A 542 18.44 -26.99 -15.12
C GLN A 542 18.23 -25.57 -15.67
N LEU A 543 19.09 -25.10 -16.58
CA LEU A 543 18.91 -23.82 -17.26
C LEU A 543 17.64 -23.79 -18.11
N ALA A 544 17.29 -24.90 -18.77
CA ALA A 544 16.02 -25.01 -19.49
C ALA A 544 14.82 -24.96 -18.52
N ASP A 545 14.90 -25.64 -17.38
CA ASP A 545 13.87 -25.58 -16.32
C ASP A 545 13.69 -24.15 -15.77
N ILE A 546 14.79 -23.43 -15.55
CA ILE A 546 14.80 -22.02 -15.12
C ILE A 546 14.12 -21.15 -16.17
N ALA A 547 14.44 -21.33 -17.44
CA ALA A 547 13.86 -20.54 -18.54
C ALA A 547 12.35 -20.73 -18.67
N LEU A 548 11.90 -21.98 -18.60
CA LEU A 548 10.47 -22.33 -18.67
C LEU A 548 9.70 -21.76 -17.48
N SER A 549 10.24 -21.93 -16.27
CA SER A 549 9.65 -21.36 -15.04
C SER A 549 9.58 -19.84 -15.11
N SER A 550 10.66 -19.19 -15.55
CA SER A 550 10.73 -17.72 -15.66
C SER A 550 9.74 -17.17 -16.68
N ALA A 551 9.54 -17.85 -17.81
CA ALA A 551 8.54 -17.49 -18.80
C ALA A 551 7.11 -17.62 -18.26
N GLN A 552 6.84 -18.67 -17.49
CA GLN A 552 5.55 -18.91 -16.87
C GLN A 552 5.24 -17.86 -15.79
N THR A 553 6.25 -17.55 -14.95
CA THR A 553 6.18 -16.46 -13.98
C THR A 553 5.92 -15.13 -14.70
N ALA A 554 6.69 -14.77 -15.74
CA ALA A 554 6.47 -13.54 -16.50
C ALA A 554 5.03 -13.40 -17.00
N ALA A 555 4.48 -14.47 -17.59
CA ALA A 555 3.12 -14.49 -18.10
C ALA A 555 2.07 -14.30 -17.00
N ALA A 556 2.25 -14.93 -15.82
CA ALA A 556 1.36 -14.77 -14.67
C ALA A 556 1.27 -13.31 -14.19
N PHE A 557 2.35 -12.55 -14.36
CA PHE A 557 2.42 -11.13 -14.02
C PHE A 557 2.12 -10.19 -15.21
N GLY A 558 1.54 -10.71 -16.30
CA GLY A 558 1.11 -9.92 -17.46
C GLY A 558 2.24 -9.45 -18.36
N ILE A 559 3.44 -10.02 -18.23
CA ILE A 559 4.60 -9.73 -19.07
C ILE A 559 4.65 -10.77 -20.19
N GLU A 560 4.55 -10.34 -21.45
CA GLU A 560 4.66 -11.24 -22.60
C GLU A 560 6.07 -11.89 -22.60
N PRO A 561 6.19 -13.22 -22.51
CA PRO A 561 7.49 -13.87 -22.34
C PRO A 561 8.26 -13.93 -23.67
N ARG A 562 9.42 -13.25 -23.69
CA ARG A 562 10.42 -13.31 -24.77
C ARG A 562 11.77 -13.60 -24.11
N VAL A 563 12.21 -14.85 -24.19
CA VAL A 563 13.27 -15.40 -23.35
C VAL A 563 14.63 -15.28 -24.03
N ALA A 564 15.54 -14.52 -23.43
CA ALA A 564 16.94 -14.44 -23.81
C ALA A 564 17.79 -15.32 -22.89
N MET A 565 18.39 -16.39 -23.44
CA MET A 565 19.34 -17.24 -22.73
C MET A 565 20.74 -16.61 -22.83
N LEU A 566 21.17 -15.94 -21.76
CA LEU A 566 22.32 -15.06 -21.77
C LEU A 566 23.65 -15.81 -21.80
N SER A 567 24.60 -15.25 -22.55
CA SER A 567 25.99 -15.70 -22.60
C SER A 567 26.90 -14.53 -22.96
N TYR A 568 28.22 -14.73 -22.88
CA TYR A 568 29.19 -13.76 -23.42
C TYR A 568 29.31 -13.82 -24.95
N SER A 569 28.63 -14.76 -25.62
CA SER A 569 28.57 -14.91 -27.08
C SER A 569 27.14 -14.80 -27.63
N THR A 570 27.01 -14.43 -28.90
CA THR A 570 25.72 -14.35 -29.61
C THR A 570 25.73 -15.27 -30.83
N GLY A 571 24.74 -16.15 -30.94
CA GLY A 571 24.62 -17.10 -32.07
C GLY A 571 25.82 -18.05 -32.13
N SER A 572 26.43 -18.19 -33.30
CA SER A 572 27.60 -19.08 -33.52
C SER A 572 28.96 -18.35 -33.44
N SER A 573 29.00 -17.13 -32.90
CA SER A 573 30.21 -16.27 -32.93
C SER A 573 31.29 -16.66 -31.92
N GLY A 574 30.97 -17.50 -30.94
CA GLY A 574 31.89 -18.00 -29.92
C GLY A 574 31.68 -19.49 -29.68
N ALA A 575 32.69 -20.13 -29.10
CA ALA A 575 32.69 -21.54 -28.74
C ALA A 575 33.32 -21.72 -27.35
N GLY A 576 32.87 -22.71 -26.60
CA GLY A 576 33.37 -23.01 -25.25
C GLY A 576 32.28 -23.59 -24.36
N ALA A 577 32.69 -24.27 -23.29
CA ALA A 577 31.78 -25.04 -22.44
C ALA A 577 30.55 -24.24 -21.94
N ASP A 578 30.74 -22.97 -21.55
CA ASP A 578 29.63 -22.13 -21.08
C ASP A 578 28.69 -21.70 -22.22
N VAL A 579 29.22 -21.48 -23.43
CA VAL A 579 28.41 -21.15 -24.62
C VAL A 579 27.63 -22.38 -25.07
N ASP A 580 28.30 -23.54 -25.11
CA ASP A 580 27.71 -24.81 -25.50
C ASP A 580 26.62 -25.25 -24.50
N LYS A 581 26.83 -25.00 -23.20
CA LYS A 581 25.83 -25.20 -22.13
C LYS A 581 24.55 -24.39 -22.41
N VAL A 582 24.68 -23.10 -22.70
CA VAL A 582 23.53 -22.22 -22.97
C VAL A 582 22.86 -22.59 -24.31
N ALA A 583 23.64 -22.98 -25.33
CA ALA A 583 23.10 -23.45 -26.60
C ALA A 583 22.27 -24.74 -26.44
N ALA A 584 22.78 -25.70 -25.68
CA ALA A 584 22.07 -26.94 -25.35
C ALA A 584 20.79 -26.65 -24.56
N ALA A 585 20.85 -25.80 -23.54
CA ALA A 585 19.67 -25.37 -22.77
C ALA A 585 18.61 -24.72 -23.68
N THR A 586 19.03 -23.85 -24.61
CA THR A 586 18.14 -23.18 -25.57
C THR A 586 17.44 -24.18 -26.49
N ALA A 587 18.16 -25.21 -26.96
CA ALA A 587 17.57 -26.27 -27.78
C ALA A 587 16.51 -27.07 -26.99
N LEU A 588 16.79 -27.40 -25.72
CA LEU A 588 15.84 -28.08 -24.84
C LEU A 588 14.58 -27.24 -24.61
N VAL A 589 14.69 -25.92 -24.42
CA VAL A 589 13.52 -25.04 -24.28
C VAL A 589 12.68 -25.06 -25.56
N ARG A 590 13.30 -24.98 -26.75
CA ARG A 590 12.60 -25.04 -28.04
C ARG A 590 11.90 -26.37 -28.26
N GLU A 591 12.50 -27.48 -27.83
CA GLU A 591 11.89 -28.80 -27.91
C GLU A 591 10.68 -28.91 -26.98
N ARG A 592 10.81 -28.46 -25.73
CA ARG A 592 9.77 -28.56 -24.69
C ARG A 592 8.62 -27.56 -24.90
N ARG A 593 8.90 -26.38 -25.45
CA ARG A 593 7.92 -25.30 -25.71
C ARG A 593 8.18 -24.60 -27.05
N PRO A 594 7.80 -25.21 -28.18
CA PRO A 594 8.00 -24.63 -29.52
C PRO A 594 7.28 -23.29 -29.75
N ASP A 595 6.23 -23.01 -28.97
CA ASP A 595 5.43 -21.79 -29.01
C ASP A 595 6.10 -20.60 -28.30
N LEU A 596 7.07 -20.86 -27.41
CA LEU A 596 7.73 -19.84 -26.60
C LEU A 596 8.86 -19.15 -27.41
N PRO A 597 8.82 -17.82 -27.62
CA PRO A 597 9.93 -17.11 -28.24
C PRO A 597 11.17 -17.19 -27.35
N VAL A 598 12.18 -17.95 -27.79
CA VAL A 598 13.46 -18.10 -27.09
C VAL A 598 14.65 -17.95 -28.03
N GLU A 599 15.66 -17.19 -27.58
CA GLU A 599 16.91 -16.98 -28.31
C GLU A 599 18.10 -17.14 -27.37
N GLY A 600 19.13 -17.82 -27.86
CA GLY A 600 20.27 -18.21 -27.05
C GLY A 600 21.27 -19.05 -27.84
N PRO A 601 22.58 -18.98 -27.52
CA PRO A 601 23.20 -18.01 -26.62
C PRO A 601 23.13 -16.59 -27.19
N ILE A 602 22.85 -15.60 -26.33
CA ILE A 602 22.75 -14.18 -26.71
C ILE A 602 23.42 -13.27 -25.69
N GLN A 603 24.14 -12.25 -26.14
CA GLN A 603 24.70 -11.22 -25.25
C GLN A 603 23.62 -10.24 -24.77
N TYR A 604 23.84 -9.66 -23.59
CA TYR A 604 22.88 -8.75 -22.97
C TYR A 604 22.57 -7.52 -23.84
N ASP A 605 23.57 -6.94 -24.52
CA ASP A 605 23.39 -5.81 -25.44
C ASP A 605 22.45 -6.16 -26.61
N ALA A 606 22.65 -7.33 -27.22
CA ALA A 606 21.79 -7.85 -28.30
C ALA A 606 20.37 -8.21 -27.82
N ALA A 607 20.22 -8.58 -26.54
CA ALA A 607 18.92 -8.91 -25.97
C ALA A 607 18.07 -7.66 -25.66
N ILE A 608 18.70 -6.57 -25.18
CA ILE A 608 18.01 -5.36 -24.69
C ILE A 608 17.93 -4.20 -25.70
N ASP A 609 18.91 -4.05 -26.58
CA ASP A 609 19.04 -2.90 -27.49
C ASP A 609 18.59 -3.27 -28.92
N PRO A 610 17.50 -2.65 -29.44
CA PRO A 610 17.01 -2.93 -30.80
C PRO A 610 18.02 -2.64 -31.92
N ALA A 611 18.90 -1.65 -31.76
CA ALA A 611 19.89 -1.29 -32.77
C ALA A 611 21.04 -2.33 -32.80
N VAL A 612 21.49 -2.79 -31.64
CA VAL A 612 22.48 -3.88 -31.53
C VAL A 612 21.90 -5.19 -32.04
N ALA A 613 20.63 -5.47 -31.69
CA ALA A 613 19.91 -6.65 -32.16
C ALA A 613 19.79 -6.69 -33.68
N ALA A 614 19.46 -5.57 -34.33
CA ALA A 614 19.36 -5.49 -35.78
C ALA A 614 20.69 -5.81 -36.49
N ALA A 615 21.82 -5.50 -35.85
CA ALA A 615 23.14 -5.82 -36.38
C ALA A 615 23.58 -7.28 -36.11
N LYS A 616 23.34 -7.80 -34.91
CA LYS A 616 23.83 -9.13 -34.49
C LYS A 616 22.89 -10.29 -34.85
N LEU A 617 21.57 -10.09 -34.75
CA LEU A 617 20.53 -11.11 -34.95
C LEU A 617 19.30 -10.51 -35.67
N PRO A 618 19.42 -10.12 -36.94
CA PRO A 618 18.31 -9.52 -37.69
C PRO A 618 17.14 -10.51 -37.83
N GLY A 619 15.92 -10.03 -37.56
CA GLY A 619 14.70 -10.82 -37.70
C GLY A 619 14.33 -11.71 -36.51
N SER A 620 15.14 -11.75 -35.44
CA SER A 620 14.79 -12.50 -34.23
C SER A 620 13.53 -11.91 -33.55
N ALA A 621 12.67 -12.81 -33.05
CA ALA A 621 11.49 -12.43 -32.28
C ALA A 621 11.82 -11.98 -30.84
N VAL A 622 13.06 -12.22 -30.40
CA VAL A 622 13.53 -11.98 -29.03
C VAL A 622 14.61 -10.89 -28.97
N ALA A 623 15.59 -10.88 -29.88
CA ALA A 623 16.69 -9.92 -29.83
C ALA A 623 16.17 -8.47 -29.87
N GLY A 624 16.66 -7.62 -28.96
CA GLY A 624 16.23 -6.23 -28.77
C GLY A 624 14.81 -6.06 -28.23
N LYS A 625 14.13 -7.17 -27.92
CA LYS A 625 12.73 -7.23 -27.46
C LYS A 625 12.57 -8.16 -26.26
N ALA A 626 13.66 -8.64 -25.68
CA ALA A 626 13.62 -9.62 -24.60
C ALA A 626 12.97 -9.00 -23.35
N THR A 627 12.12 -9.79 -22.71
CA THR A 627 11.43 -9.44 -21.47
C THR A 627 11.86 -10.35 -20.32
N VAL A 628 12.37 -11.55 -20.64
CA VAL A 628 12.87 -12.53 -19.68
C VAL A 628 14.34 -12.81 -20.00
N PHE A 629 15.20 -12.64 -19.01
CA PHE A 629 16.65 -12.77 -19.12
C PHE A 629 17.11 -13.92 -18.24
N VAL A 630 17.60 -14.99 -18.87
CA VAL A 630 18.06 -16.20 -18.18
C VAL A 630 19.58 -16.18 -18.11
N PHE A 631 20.13 -16.02 -16.91
CA PHE A 631 21.56 -15.98 -16.64
C PHE A 631 22.18 -17.38 -16.60
N PRO A 632 23.42 -17.55 -17.09
CA PRO A 632 24.06 -18.87 -17.19
C PRO A 632 24.55 -19.43 -15.85
N ASP A 633 24.69 -18.58 -14.83
CA ASP A 633 25.16 -18.90 -13.48
C ASP A 633 24.79 -17.79 -12.48
N LEU A 634 24.89 -18.10 -11.19
CA LEU A 634 24.51 -17.20 -10.09
C LEU A 634 25.42 -15.98 -9.96
N ASN A 635 26.73 -16.10 -10.24
CA ASN A 635 27.64 -14.96 -10.15
C ASN A 635 27.26 -13.90 -11.19
N THR A 636 26.98 -14.32 -12.41
CA THR A 636 26.55 -13.45 -13.49
C THR A 636 25.19 -12.83 -13.18
N GLY A 637 24.19 -13.63 -12.77
CA GLY A 637 22.87 -13.13 -12.43
C GLY A 637 22.87 -12.15 -11.25
N ASN A 638 23.50 -12.53 -10.14
CA ASN A 638 23.50 -11.73 -8.91
C ASN A 638 24.19 -10.37 -9.09
N ASN A 639 25.36 -10.35 -9.75
CA ASN A 639 26.06 -9.10 -10.00
C ASN A 639 25.29 -8.21 -10.99
N THR A 640 24.70 -8.80 -12.03
CA THR A 640 24.02 -8.02 -13.08
C THR A 640 22.76 -7.33 -12.57
N TYR A 641 21.87 -8.02 -11.86
CA TYR A 641 20.64 -7.38 -11.38
C TYR A 641 20.96 -6.23 -10.41
N LYS A 642 21.96 -6.41 -9.52
CA LYS A 642 22.40 -5.36 -8.59
C LYS A 642 23.05 -4.20 -9.32
N ALA A 643 23.88 -4.47 -10.33
CA ALA A 643 24.50 -3.43 -11.14
C ALA A 643 23.43 -2.59 -11.86
N VAL A 644 22.43 -3.23 -12.47
CA VAL A 644 21.31 -2.54 -13.13
C VAL A 644 20.47 -1.76 -12.12
N GLN A 645 20.11 -2.37 -10.98
CA GLN A 645 19.38 -1.69 -9.89
C GLN A 645 20.06 -0.39 -9.49
N ARG A 646 21.37 -0.43 -9.23
CA ARG A 646 22.14 0.72 -8.73
C ARG A 646 22.45 1.76 -9.81
N SER A 647 22.77 1.33 -11.03
CA SER A 647 23.19 2.24 -12.11
C SER A 647 22.01 2.89 -12.83
N ALA A 648 20.89 2.18 -12.98
CA ALA A 648 19.69 2.67 -13.66
C ALA A 648 18.62 3.22 -12.70
N ASN A 649 18.91 3.24 -11.39
CA ASN A 649 17.96 3.57 -10.32
C ASN A 649 16.64 2.78 -10.47
N ALA A 650 16.77 1.50 -10.87
CA ALA A 650 15.65 0.61 -11.10
C ALA A 650 15.17 0.02 -9.76
N VAL A 651 13.88 -0.26 -9.64
CA VAL A 651 13.35 -1.01 -8.50
C VAL A 651 13.46 -2.50 -8.83
N ALA A 652 14.00 -3.29 -7.91
CA ALA A 652 14.12 -4.74 -8.07
C ALA A 652 13.22 -5.42 -7.04
N VAL A 653 12.21 -6.15 -7.51
CA VAL A 653 11.26 -6.87 -6.64
C VAL A 653 11.60 -8.36 -6.69
N GLY A 654 11.96 -8.94 -5.54
CA GLY A 654 12.37 -10.34 -5.40
C GLY A 654 13.42 -10.56 -4.28
N PRO A 655 13.99 -11.76 -4.17
CA PRO A 655 13.85 -12.90 -5.09
C PRO A 655 12.47 -13.57 -5.01
N VAL A 656 11.86 -13.81 -6.15
CA VAL A 656 10.60 -14.55 -6.28
C VAL A 656 10.91 -15.99 -6.65
N MET A 657 10.62 -16.92 -5.77
CA MET A 657 10.82 -18.34 -5.95
C MET A 657 9.82 -18.92 -6.95
N GLN A 658 10.31 -19.81 -7.81
CA GLN A 658 9.51 -20.48 -8.84
C GLN A 658 9.88 -21.95 -8.96
N GLY A 659 8.93 -22.75 -9.43
CA GLY A 659 9.09 -24.20 -9.60
C GLY A 659 8.80 -25.04 -8.35
N LEU A 660 8.33 -24.44 -7.24
CA LEU A 660 7.85 -25.15 -6.05
C LEU A 660 6.37 -25.53 -6.18
N ARG A 661 5.95 -26.64 -5.55
CA ARG A 661 4.54 -27.09 -5.56
C ARG A 661 3.56 -26.18 -4.80
N ALA A 662 4.08 -25.33 -3.93
CA ALA A 662 3.35 -24.31 -3.21
C ALA A 662 4.29 -23.10 -3.04
N PRO A 663 3.76 -21.87 -3.04
CA PRO A 663 4.58 -20.66 -3.06
C PRO A 663 5.22 -20.40 -1.69
N VAL A 664 6.55 -20.32 -1.70
CA VAL A 664 7.37 -19.93 -0.54
C VAL A 664 8.42 -18.96 -1.03
N ASN A 665 8.39 -17.71 -0.55
CA ASN A 665 9.31 -16.66 -0.97
C ASN A 665 10.25 -16.22 0.15
N ASP A 666 11.46 -15.83 -0.25
CA ASP A 666 12.50 -15.31 0.63
C ASP A 666 12.61 -13.79 0.48
N LEU A 667 12.77 -13.10 1.60
CA LEU A 667 13.04 -11.68 1.69
C LEU A 667 14.54 -11.47 1.87
N SER A 668 15.05 -10.39 1.28
CA SER A 668 16.36 -9.88 1.66
C SER A 668 16.32 -9.40 3.12
N ARG A 669 17.38 -9.66 3.89
CA ARG A 669 17.54 -9.05 5.24
C ARG A 669 17.48 -7.52 5.22
N GLY A 670 17.80 -6.90 4.07
CA GLY A 670 17.69 -5.46 3.86
C GLY A 670 16.35 -5.00 3.26
N ALA A 671 15.34 -5.88 3.18
CA ALA A 671 14.03 -5.56 2.64
C ALA A 671 13.38 -4.41 3.42
N THR A 672 12.79 -3.48 2.68
CA THR A 672 11.95 -2.41 3.20
C THR A 672 10.53 -2.93 3.45
N VAL A 673 9.71 -2.17 4.19
CA VAL A 673 8.27 -2.49 4.38
C VAL A 673 7.57 -2.66 3.03
N LYS A 674 7.90 -1.80 2.05
CA LYS A 674 7.35 -1.87 0.70
C LYS A 674 7.73 -3.17 -0.02
N ASP A 675 8.99 -3.61 0.11
CA ASP A 675 9.44 -4.89 -0.48
C ASP A 675 8.68 -6.08 0.11
N ILE A 676 8.40 -6.04 1.41
CA ILE A 676 7.61 -7.09 2.09
C ILE A 676 6.18 -7.10 1.55
N VAL A 677 5.51 -5.94 1.49
CA VAL A 677 4.14 -5.83 0.94
C VAL A 677 4.07 -6.38 -0.49
N ASN A 678 5.02 -5.99 -1.36
CA ASN A 678 5.08 -6.46 -2.73
C ASN A 678 5.33 -7.99 -2.81
N THR A 679 6.22 -8.52 -1.97
CA THR A 679 6.53 -9.96 -1.95
C THR A 679 5.33 -10.79 -1.48
N VAL A 680 4.58 -10.29 -0.48
CA VAL A 680 3.34 -10.92 -0.02
C VAL A 680 2.29 -10.91 -1.14
N ALA A 681 2.09 -9.78 -1.83
CA ALA A 681 1.16 -9.70 -2.96
C ALA A 681 1.55 -10.66 -4.10
N ILE A 682 2.83 -10.74 -4.44
CA ILE A 682 3.36 -11.71 -5.42
C ILE A 682 3.07 -13.14 -4.99
N THR A 683 3.30 -13.46 -3.72
CA THR A 683 3.07 -14.82 -3.17
C THR A 683 1.58 -15.19 -3.23
N ALA A 684 0.68 -14.23 -2.95
CA ALA A 684 -0.77 -14.43 -3.10
C ALA A 684 -1.17 -14.71 -4.56
N ILE A 685 -0.61 -13.98 -5.52
CA ILE A 685 -0.86 -14.21 -6.95
C ILE A 685 -0.33 -15.58 -7.39
N GLN A 686 0.86 -15.98 -6.92
CA GLN A 686 1.43 -17.29 -7.21
C GLN A 686 0.55 -18.42 -6.65
N ALA A 687 0.00 -18.24 -5.44
CA ALA A 687 -0.94 -19.18 -4.84
C ALA A 687 -2.24 -19.31 -5.65
N GLY A 688 -2.77 -18.19 -6.16
CA GLY A 688 -4.00 -18.19 -6.97
C GLY A 688 -3.86 -18.80 -8.36
N ALA A 689 -2.63 -18.89 -8.88
CA ALA A 689 -2.35 -19.45 -10.20
C ALA A 689 -2.12 -20.97 -10.21
N GLN A 690 -2.11 -21.63 -9.05
CA GLN A 690 -1.81 -23.06 -8.89
C GLN A 690 -3.02 -23.98 -8.92
#